data_AF-Q23MI8-F1
#
_entry.id   AF-Q23MI8-F1
#
_cell.length_a   1.000
_cell.length_b   1.000
_cell.length_c   1.000
_cell.angle_alpha   90.00
_cell.angle_beta   90.00
_cell.angle_gamma   90.00
#
_symmetry.space_group_name_H-M   'P 1'
#
loop_
_entity.id
_entity.type
_entity.pdbx_description
1 polymer ?
#
loop_
_entity_poly.entity_id
_entity_poly.type
_entity_poly.pdbx_seq_one_letter_code
_entity_poly.pdbx_strand_id
1 'polypeptide(L)'
;MRIKYMIIGLASLPIILVFTIAIMSQYVALIYLNDYNNQIQNNLFLTQIMFSQIFSQQISFQLSQELQKIPINVRTLNQYLAKLIQGQVKSNPKHKSSMVPIQQLHDNQADPQILKMFKRSRILVNCWFQSNYSTVSQMDQIGQQKLKILDQYHALSRAFQYQDIQRSRINQKTLAISDFFEAFQYEGIFSITGVNSTLKVSHKAPSCIAGNDVRCRYWYTQTAQQESVQIYPPSLIYGYSPPYLSTLSCQRIMLFNQTTQQEDLQSVICSGLYFNQTQNYFQNFASSTEQVYFLEPRSQILLYDSKQPLGMTSIETLNNSEFQYLQSQNEAIKFNNTLNQNYVNSIFKNVSNLITEYLDEANSFSQTFSYDRNGTKTIVILNPVQIIDKSPQLQNLQNNKKFSHYLIKFPYVQVNIISNENLRIHASKIENFFKNYFLAFNISFGILGLISILVIIYYTSKIKKIFYTSIDQLTDILIKMNDKKLSSSIFDIISADQQLSLDASQLYDSFKQIYQIMLYSSEDFYNQNDTEQLLKLNENIEFFKQFGNIKAVGITYNNIGSILLKQEHYFQALENFQSSIIYARYEIQEFLNLHPSFTLFDVLQSFSYFQLEQQECNQEIDQLITFLYKNQTEKQRQDLL
;
A
#
# COMPACT_ATOMS: atom_id res chain seq x y z
N MET A 1 -33.63 34.31 -36.20
CA MET A 1 -33.49 32.99 -35.53
C MET A 1 -32.03 32.55 -35.37
N ARG A 2 -31.16 32.73 -36.38
CA ARG A 2 -29.72 32.38 -36.33
C ARG A 2 -28.92 32.97 -35.16
N ILE A 3 -29.10 34.25 -34.83
CA ILE A 3 -28.39 34.90 -33.72
C ILE A 3 -28.73 34.25 -32.36
N LYS A 4 -29.95 33.70 -32.20
CA LYS A 4 -30.39 33.05 -30.94
C LYS A 4 -29.57 31.81 -30.61
N TYR A 5 -29.32 30.95 -31.60
CA TYR A 5 -28.55 29.72 -31.40
C TYR A 5 -27.05 29.98 -31.29
N MET A 6 -26.56 31.04 -31.93
CA MET A 6 -25.14 31.41 -31.90
C MET A 6 -24.69 31.87 -30.51
N ILE A 7 -25.49 32.69 -29.80
CA ILE A 7 -25.15 33.17 -28.44
C ILE A 7 -25.17 32.01 -27.43
N ILE A 8 -26.17 31.13 -27.50
CA ILE A 8 -26.25 29.94 -26.64
C ILE A 8 -25.07 28.99 -26.91
N GLY A 9 -24.74 28.77 -28.19
CA GLY A 9 -23.59 27.97 -28.59
C GLY A 9 -22.28 28.53 -28.03
N LEU A 10 -22.02 29.82 -28.21
CA LEU A 10 -20.83 30.51 -27.70
C LEU A 10 -20.73 30.48 -26.17
N ALA A 11 -21.84 30.64 -25.45
CA ALA A 11 -21.86 30.59 -23.99
C ALA A 11 -21.67 29.16 -23.43
N SER A 12 -22.11 28.13 -24.17
CA SER A 12 -22.01 26.72 -23.74
C SER A 12 -20.65 26.07 -24.03
N LEU A 13 -19.91 26.58 -25.03
CA LEU A 13 -18.64 25.99 -25.49
C LEU A 13 -17.56 25.90 -24.39
N PRO A 14 -17.29 26.94 -23.57
CA PRO A 14 -16.26 26.85 -22.52
C PRO A 14 -16.59 25.80 -21.47
N ILE A 15 -17.87 25.60 -21.21
CA ILE A 15 -18.36 24.64 -20.21
C ILE A 15 -18.16 23.22 -20.73
N ILE A 16 -18.59 22.96 -21.96
CA ILE A 16 -18.36 21.67 -22.62
C ILE A 16 -16.87 21.37 -22.64
N LEU A 17 -16.02 22.35 -22.96
CA LEU A 17 -14.56 22.20 -22.95
C LEU A 17 -14.01 21.85 -21.54
N VAL A 18 -14.46 22.55 -20.49
CA VAL A 18 -14.01 22.26 -19.11
C VAL A 18 -14.43 20.86 -18.69
N PHE A 19 -15.67 20.45 -19.00
CA PHE A 19 -16.15 19.11 -18.69
C PHE A 19 -15.41 18.03 -19.48
N THR A 20 -15.12 18.24 -20.77
CA THR A 20 -14.35 17.26 -21.56
C THR A 20 -12.92 17.14 -21.06
N ILE A 21 -12.26 18.26 -20.71
CA ILE A 21 -10.92 18.24 -20.10
C ILE A 21 -10.94 17.50 -18.76
N ALA A 22 -11.96 17.72 -17.93
CA ALA A 22 -12.11 17.02 -16.65
C ALA A 22 -12.35 15.51 -16.81
N ILE A 23 -13.15 15.10 -17.79
CA ILE A 23 -13.37 13.67 -18.10
C ILE A 23 -12.09 13.03 -18.63
N MET A 24 -11.38 13.71 -19.54
CA MET A 24 -10.11 13.22 -20.09
C MET A 24 -9.03 13.10 -19.01
N SER A 25 -8.91 14.07 -18.11
CA SER A 25 -7.94 14.02 -17.02
C SER A 25 -8.21 12.86 -16.06
N GLN A 26 -9.48 12.57 -15.77
CA GLN A 26 -9.87 11.41 -14.96
C GLN A 26 -9.60 10.09 -15.66
N TYR A 27 -9.85 10.00 -16.96
CA TYR A 27 -9.55 8.79 -17.73
C TYR A 27 -8.03 8.51 -17.72
N VAL A 28 -7.22 9.55 -17.89
CA VAL A 28 -5.76 9.46 -17.75
C VAL A 28 -5.37 9.03 -16.33
N ALA A 29 -5.98 9.60 -15.28
CA ALA A 29 -5.74 9.19 -13.90
C ALA A 29 -6.07 7.72 -13.64
N LEU A 30 -7.16 7.21 -14.22
CA LEU A 30 -7.55 5.79 -14.13
C LEU A 30 -6.50 4.87 -14.78
N ILE A 31 -5.95 5.25 -15.94
CA ILE A 31 -4.88 4.50 -16.60
C ILE A 31 -3.63 4.46 -15.73
N TYR A 32 -3.18 5.61 -15.21
CA TYR A 32 -2.01 5.68 -14.33
C TYR A 32 -2.21 4.88 -13.04
N LEU A 33 -3.41 4.94 -12.45
CA LEU A 33 -3.74 4.17 -11.25
C LEU A 33 -3.67 2.66 -11.53
N ASN A 34 -4.17 2.20 -12.68
CA ASN A 34 -4.11 0.79 -13.05
C ASN A 34 -2.66 0.31 -13.23
N ASP A 35 -1.82 1.09 -13.93
CA ASP A 35 -0.41 0.77 -14.07
C ASP A 35 0.32 0.76 -12.71
N TYR A 36 0.09 1.77 -11.88
CA TYR A 36 0.67 1.87 -10.54
C TYR A 36 0.23 0.71 -9.64
N ASN A 37 -1.04 0.30 -9.69
CA ASN A 37 -1.54 -0.86 -8.94
C ASN A 37 -0.86 -2.16 -9.37
N ASN A 38 -0.65 -2.36 -10.68
CA ASN A 38 0.09 -3.51 -11.20
C ASN A 38 1.56 -3.51 -10.75
N GLN A 39 2.22 -2.35 -10.75
CA GLN A 39 3.59 -2.21 -10.26
C GLN A 39 3.69 -2.51 -8.76
N ILE A 40 2.80 -1.94 -7.93
CA ILE A 40 2.72 -2.24 -6.49
C ILE A 40 2.50 -3.73 -6.27
N GLN A 41 1.55 -4.35 -6.98
CA GLN A 41 1.25 -5.77 -6.82
C GLN A 41 2.48 -6.63 -7.09
N ASN A 42 3.21 -6.36 -8.17
CA ASN A 42 4.44 -7.08 -8.50
C ASN A 42 5.53 -6.86 -7.44
N ASN A 43 5.73 -5.63 -7.00
CA ASN A 43 6.71 -5.31 -5.96
C ASN A 43 6.37 -5.98 -4.63
N LEU A 44 5.10 -5.91 -4.20
CA LEU A 44 4.63 -6.59 -2.97
C LEU A 44 4.79 -8.10 -3.07
N PHE A 45 4.52 -8.70 -4.23
CA PHE A 45 4.72 -10.12 -4.43
C PHE A 45 6.21 -10.51 -4.37
N LEU A 46 7.10 -9.72 -4.98
CA LEU A 46 8.56 -9.91 -4.85
C LEU A 46 9.03 -9.78 -3.39
N THR A 47 8.53 -8.78 -2.67
CA THR A 47 8.80 -8.61 -1.24
C THR A 47 8.28 -9.80 -0.42
N GLN A 48 7.10 -10.31 -0.73
CA GLN A 48 6.53 -11.50 -0.08
C GLN A 48 7.38 -12.76 -0.32
N ILE A 49 7.89 -12.95 -1.53
CA ILE A 49 8.82 -14.04 -1.85
C ILE A 49 10.09 -13.90 -1.02
N MET A 50 10.70 -12.71 -0.98
CA MET A 50 11.92 -12.45 -0.24
C MET A 50 11.75 -12.71 1.26
N PHE A 51 10.69 -12.21 1.89
CA PHE A 51 10.42 -12.49 3.30
C PHE A 51 10.18 -13.97 3.55
N SER A 52 9.42 -14.62 2.66
CA SER A 52 9.18 -16.05 2.76
C SER A 52 10.47 -16.86 2.63
N GLN A 53 11.41 -16.46 1.78
CA GLN A 53 12.75 -17.09 1.67
C GLN A 53 13.51 -16.98 2.99
N ILE A 54 13.60 -15.77 3.56
CA ILE A 54 14.30 -15.53 4.83
C ILE A 54 13.71 -16.37 5.98
N PHE A 55 12.39 -16.37 6.13
CA PHE A 55 11.72 -17.16 7.16
C PHE A 55 11.90 -18.67 6.94
N SER A 56 11.84 -19.13 5.68
CA SER A 56 12.07 -20.54 5.36
C SER A 56 13.49 -20.96 5.69
N GLN A 57 14.48 -20.15 5.34
CA GLN A 57 15.89 -20.39 5.70
C GLN A 57 16.09 -20.45 7.22
N GLN A 58 15.43 -19.58 7.99
CA GLN A 58 15.50 -19.62 9.44
C GLN A 58 14.93 -20.93 10.03
N ILE A 59 13.82 -21.43 9.50
CA ILE A 59 13.26 -22.73 9.91
C ILE A 59 14.19 -23.87 9.51
N SER A 60 14.65 -23.90 8.27
CA SER A 60 15.61 -24.89 7.79
C SER A 60 16.87 -24.93 8.65
N PHE A 61 17.37 -23.77 9.08
CA PHE A 61 18.50 -23.67 9.99
C PHE A 61 18.20 -24.26 11.37
N GLN A 62 17.04 -23.97 11.97
CA GLN A 62 16.61 -24.56 13.25
C GLN A 62 16.49 -26.09 13.15
N LEU A 63 15.88 -26.59 12.08
CA LEU A 63 15.78 -28.04 11.82
C LEU A 63 17.16 -28.66 11.61
N SER A 64 18.08 -27.96 10.93
CA SER A 64 19.45 -28.42 10.68
C SER A 64 20.21 -28.60 11.99
N GLN A 65 20.11 -27.63 12.92
CA GLN A 65 20.71 -27.73 14.25
C GLN A 65 20.21 -28.94 15.04
N GLU A 66 18.92 -29.22 14.93
CA GLU A 66 18.27 -30.31 15.64
C GLU A 66 18.65 -31.68 15.06
N LEU A 67 18.70 -31.80 13.73
CA LEU A 67 19.18 -33.00 13.05
C LEU A 67 20.69 -33.22 13.21
N GLN A 68 21.49 -32.16 13.33
CA GLN A 68 22.94 -32.24 13.51
C GLN A 68 23.34 -33.05 14.75
N LYS A 69 22.46 -33.15 15.75
CA LYS A 69 22.67 -33.99 16.95
C LYS A 69 22.86 -35.46 16.59
N ILE A 70 22.23 -35.95 15.53
CA ILE A 70 22.25 -37.36 15.14
C ILE A 70 23.66 -37.83 14.75
N PRO A 71 24.32 -37.26 13.72
CA PRO A 71 25.66 -37.69 13.35
C PRO A 71 26.66 -37.45 14.50
N ILE A 72 26.45 -36.42 15.33
CA ILE A 72 27.29 -36.17 16.52
C ILE A 72 27.14 -37.31 17.55
N ASN A 73 25.91 -37.70 17.88
CA ASN A 73 25.63 -38.73 18.88
C ASN A 73 26.09 -40.11 18.39
N VAL A 74 25.75 -40.48 17.15
CA VAL A 74 26.16 -41.76 16.55
C VAL A 74 27.69 -41.86 16.49
N ARG A 75 28.39 -40.81 16.04
CA ARG A 75 29.86 -40.78 16.03
C ARG A 75 30.46 -40.89 17.44
N THR A 76 29.89 -40.19 18.42
CA THR A 76 30.36 -40.23 19.80
C THR A 76 30.18 -41.63 20.40
N LEU A 77 29.04 -42.27 20.13
CA LEU A 77 28.77 -43.66 20.52
C LEU A 77 29.73 -44.63 19.82
N ASN A 78 30.03 -44.42 18.54
CA ASN A 78 31.00 -45.22 17.80
C ASN A 78 32.40 -45.16 18.41
N GLN A 79 32.88 -43.95 18.72
CA GLN A 79 34.16 -43.77 19.39
C GLN A 79 34.19 -44.37 20.79
N TYR A 80 33.08 -44.26 21.53
CA TYR A 80 32.95 -44.84 22.86
C TYR A 80 33.00 -46.37 22.80
N LEU A 81 32.29 -46.99 21.87
CA LEU A 81 32.32 -48.44 21.69
C LEU A 81 33.71 -48.93 21.29
N ALA A 82 34.38 -48.25 20.36
CA ALA A 82 35.75 -48.61 19.97
C ALA A 82 36.68 -48.62 21.19
N LYS A 83 36.58 -47.62 22.07
CA LYS A 83 37.35 -47.56 23.33
C LYS A 83 36.98 -48.67 24.32
N LEU A 84 35.70 -49.04 24.39
CA LEU A 84 35.25 -50.17 25.22
C LEU A 84 35.86 -51.48 24.73
N ILE A 85 35.81 -51.74 23.42
CA ILE A 85 36.38 -52.96 22.81
C ILE A 85 37.90 -53.01 23.02
N GLN A 86 38.58 -51.87 22.97
CA GLN A 86 40.02 -51.75 23.25
C GLN A 86 40.38 -51.77 24.74
N GLY A 87 39.42 -51.89 25.65
CA GLY A 87 39.68 -51.90 27.10
C GLY A 87 40.14 -50.56 27.68
N GLN A 88 39.95 -49.45 26.96
CA GLN A 88 40.39 -48.10 27.36
C GLN A 88 39.40 -47.39 28.31
N VAL A 89 38.25 -48.02 28.58
CA VAL A 89 37.22 -47.45 29.45
C VAL A 89 37.25 -48.16 30.80
N LYS A 90 37.44 -47.39 31.88
CA LYS A 90 37.36 -47.91 33.24
C LYS A 90 35.88 -48.12 33.61
N SER A 91 35.53 -49.34 33.97
CA SER A 91 34.18 -49.69 34.44
C SER A 91 34.13 -49.72 35.97
N ASN A 92 32.98 -49.33 36.53
CA ASN A 92 32.75 -49.46 37.97
C ASN A 92 32.63 -50.95 38.32
N PRO A 93 33.49 -51.50 39.20
CA PRO A 93 33.42 -52.91 39.58
C PRO A 93 32.12 -53.29 40.32
N LYS A 94 31.41 -52.30 40.87
CA LYS A 94 30.10 -52.49 41.52
C LYS A 94 28.92 -52.40 40.53
N HIS A 95 29.17 -52.20 39.24
CA HIS A 95 28.11 -52.11 38.23
C HIS A 95 27.36 -53.45 38.15
N LYS A 96 26.03 -53.38 38.30
CA LYS A 96 25.15 -54.52 38.07
C LYS A 96 24.45 -54.33 36.75
N SER A 97 24.56 -55.34 35.90
CA SER A 97 23.97 -55.29 34.56
C SER A 97 22.45 -55.24 34.63
N SER A 98 21.86 -54.36 33.82
CA SER A 98 20.41 -54.30 33.59
C SER A 98 20.04 -54.91 32.23
N MET A 99 20.92 -55.76 31.69
CA MET A 99 20.82 -56.36 30.37
C MET A 99 19.99 -57.64 30.44
N VAL A 100 18.93 -57.74 29.64
CA VAL A 100 17.98 -58.86 29.65
C VAL A 100 17.60 -59.30 28.24
N PRO A 101 17.36 -60.59 27.97
CA PRO A 101 16.81 -61.01 26.69
C PRO A 101 15.45 -60.34 26.42
N ILE A 102 15.25 -59.81 25.21
CA ILE A 102 14.01 -59.13 24.79
C ILE A 102 12.76 -59.99 25.07
N GLN A 103 12.83 -61.30 24.78
CA GLN A 103 11.72 -62.23 25.00
C GLN A 103 11.38 -62.40 26.50
N GLN A 104 12.38 -62.48 27.37
CA GLN A 104 12.15 -62.62 28.82
C GLN A 104 11.49 -61.37 29.42
N LEU A 105 11.88 -60.19 28.91
CA LEU A 105 11.24 -58.95 29.31
C LEU A 105 9.77 -58.91 28.88
N HIS A 106 9.48 -59.35 27.65
CA HIS A 106 8.12 -59.42 27.11
C HIS A 106 7.24 -60.40 27.90
N ASP A 107 7.76 -61.58 28.19
CA ASP A 107 7.02 -62.64 28.88
C ASP A 107 6.93 -62.41 30.41
N ASN A 108 7.44 -61.28 30.91
CA ASN A 108 7.57 -60.95 32.35
C ASN A 108 8.33 -62.02 33.16
N GLN A 109 9.32 -62.68 32.52
CA GLN A 109 10.16 -63.72 33.13
C GLN A 109 11.53 -63.19 33.60
N ALA A 110 11.80 -61.90 33.39
CA ALA A 110 13.03 -61.25 33.86
C ALA A 110 13.10 -61.10 35.39
N ASP A 111 14.28 -60.78 35.92
CA ASP A 111 14.48 -60.45 37.34
C ASP A 111 13.44 -59.40 37.82
N PRO A 112 12.76 -59.62 38.97
CA PRO A 112 11.74 -58.69 39.48
C PRO A 112 12.23 -57.24 39.65
N GLN A 113 13.50 -57.03 39.99
CA GLN A 113 14.11 -55.70 40.07
C GLN A 113 14.25 -55.07 38.69
N ILE A 114 14.66 -55.83 37.68
CA ILE A 114 14.72 -55.36 36.29
C ILE A 114 13.31 -55.03 35.79
N LEU A 115 12.31 -55.86 36.05
CA LEU A 115 10.91 -55.58 35.71
C LEU A 115 10.41 -54.31 36.40
N LYS A 116 10.77 -54.08 37.67
CA LYS A 116 10.44 -52.86 38.40
C LYS A 116 11.13 -51.63 37.79
N MET A 117 12.40 -51.74 37.39
CA MET A 117 13.12 -50.67 36.70
C MET A 117 12.49 -50.36 35.34
N PHE A 118 12.16 -51.39 34.56
CA PHE A 118 11.51 -51.25 33.26
C PHE A 118 10.15 -50.54 33.37
N LYS A 119 9.32 -50.94 34.34
CA LYS A 119 8.03 -50.29 34.63
C LYS A 119 8.19 -48.84 35.06
N ARG A 120 9.26 -48.52 35.80
CA ARG A 120 9.59 -47.13 36.18
C ARG A 120 10.01 -46.30 34.98
N SER A 121 10.89 -46.83 34.14
CA SER A 121 11.31 -46.21 32.89
C SER A 121 12.02 -47.21 31.99
N ARG A 122 11.61 -47.25 30.72
CA ARG A 122 12.18 -48.15 29.71
C ARG A 122 13.68 -47.94 29.53
N ILE A 123 14.14 -46.69 29.60
CA ILE A 123 15.56 -46.37 29.41
C ILE A 123 16.46 -46.97 30.50
N LEU A 124 15.93 -47.43 31.63
CA LEU A 124 16.76 -47.99 32.71
C LEU A 124 17.20 -49.44 32.45
N VAL A 125 16.61 -50.11 31.45
CA VAL A 125 16.85 -51.52 31.14
C VAL A 125 17.38 -51.64 29.72
N ASN A 126 18.37 -52.52 29.53
CA ASN A 126 18.92 -52.81 28.21
C ASN A 126 18.42 -54.18 27.79
N CYS A 127 18.07 -54.33 26.52
CA CYS A 127 17.54 -55.57 26.01
C CYS A 127 18.44 -56.08 24.88
N TRP A 128 18.62 -57.39 24.81
CA TRP A 128 19.34 -58.01 23.70
C TRP A 128 18.53 -59.12 23.04
N PHE A 129 18.88 -59.41 21.79
CA PHE A 129 18.29 -60.48 21.02
C PHE A 129 19.35 -61.17 20.15
N GLN A 130 19.22 -62.50 20.06
CA GLN A 130 19.97 -63.36 19.15
C GLN A 130 19.02 -64.50 18.74
N SER A 131 19.14 -65.01 17.51
CA SER A 131 18.15 -65.94 16.94
C SER A 131 18.11 -67.32 17.59
N ASN A 132 19.24 -67.78 18.12
CA ASN A 132 19.49 -69.15 18.60
C ASN A 132 19.58 -69.23 20.13
N TYR A 133 19.88 -68.12 20.81
CA TYR A 133 20.12 -68.09 22.25
C TYR A 133 19.08 -67.22 22.98
N SER A 134 18.58 -67.74 24.09
CA SER A 134 17.61 -67.08 24.97
C SER A 134 18.21 -66.65 26.30
N THR A 135 19.41 -67.14 26.63
CA THR A 135 20.12 -66.84 27.88
C THR A 135 21.60 -66.60 27.60
N VAL A 136 22.25 -65.79 28.44
CA VAL A 136 23.66 -65.42 28.27
C VAL A 136 24.59 -66.64 28.39
N SER A 137 24.23 -67.61 29.24
CA SER A 137 25.00 -68.84 29.45
C SER A 137 25.04 -69.78 28.24
N GLN A 138 24.12 -69.61 27.27
CA GLN A 138 24.11 -70.38 26.03
C GLN A 138 25.10 -69.85 24.99
N MET A 139 25.55 -68.60 25.13
CA MET A 139 26.55 -68.00 24.24
C MET A 139 27.95 -68.46 24.59
N ASP A 140 28.83 -68.49 23.59
CA ASP A 140 30.25 -68.69 23.82
C ASP A 140 30.89 -67.50 24.54
N GLN A 141 32.18 -67.63 24.86
CA GLN A 141 32.92 -66.60 25.59
C GLN A 141 32.96 -65.26 24.84
N ILE A 142 33.01 -65.27 23.51
CA ILE A 142 33.06 -64.06 22.69
C ILE A 142 31.70 -63.34 22.76
N GLY A 143 30.60 -64.06 22.57
CA GLY A 143 29.24 -63.54 22.69
C GLY A 143 28.96 -62.95 24.07
N GLN A 144 29.36 -63.66 25.14
CA GLN A 144 29.26 -63.15 26.51
C GLN A 144 30.06 -61.85 26.72
N GLN A 145 31.28 -61.76 26.16
CA GLN A 145 32.09 -60.54 26.21
C GLN A 145 31.44 -59.39 25.43
N LYS A 146 30.86 -59.65 24.24
CA LYS A 146 30.16 -58.64 23.45
C LYS A 146 28.93 -58.11 24.18
N LEU A 147 28.14 -58.96 24.84
CA LEU A 147 27.03 -58.51 25.68
C LEU A 147 27.49 -57.66 26.86
N LYS A 148 28.60 -58.01 27.50
CA LYS A 148 29.20 -57.20 28.59
C LYS A 148 29.62 -55.81 28.09
N ILE A 149 30.19 -55.73 26.88
CA ILE A 149 30.56 -54.47 26.23
C ILE A 149 29.30 -53.65 25.93
N LEU A 150 28.23 -54.26 25.42
CA LEU A 150 26.96 -53.58 25.14
C LEU A 150 26.31 -52.99 26.38
N ASP A 151 26.34 -53.71 27.50
CA ASP A 151 25.79 -53.21 28.75
C ASP A 151 26.51 -51.93 29.23
N GLN A 152 27.83 -51.87 29.04
CA GLN A 152 28.64 -50.67 29.32
C GLN A 152 28.39 -49.56 28.30
N TYR A 153 28.30 -49.90 27.02
CA TYR A 153 27.97 -48.99 25.92
C TYR A 153 26.67 -48.21 26.21
N HIS A 154 25.65 -48.92 26.70
CA HIS A 154 24.37 -48.32 26.99
C HIS A 154 24.38 -47.29 28.13
N ALA A 155 25.46 -47.17 28.92
CA ALA A 155 25.57 -46.07 29.88
C ALA A 155 25.54 -44.70 29.17
N LEU A 156 26.23 -44.57 28.03
CA LEU A 156 26.29 -43.31 27.29
C LEU A 156 25.07 -43.08 26.40
N SER A 157 24.58 -44.11 25.71
CA SER A 157 23.39 -43.94 24.86
C SER A 157 22.13 -43.59 25.66
N ARG A 158 21.99 -44.14 26.88
CA ARG A 158 20.94 -43.75 27.83
C ARG A 158 21.05 -42.29 28.28
N ALA A 159 22.27 -41.78 28.46
CA ALA A 159 22.45 -40.38 28.82
C ALA A 159 21.96 -39.44 27.70
N PHE A 160 22.25 -39.78 26.43
CA PHE A 160 21.73 -39.05 25.28
C PHE A 160 20.21 -39.13 25.18
N GLN A 161 19.62 -40.33 25.32
CA GLN A 161 18.16 -40.50 25.34
C GLN A 161 17.52 -39.70 26.48
N TYR A 162 18.07 -39.76 27.69
CA TYR A 162 17.54 -39.04 28.84
C TYR A 162 17.58 -37.53 28.62
N GLN A 163 18.70 -36.99 28.15
CA GLN A 163 18.84 -35.57 27.85
C GLN A 163 17.81 -35.12 26.82
N ASP A 164 17.58 -35.94 25.81
CA ASP A 164 16.65 -35.64 24.73
C ASP A 164 15.17 -35.72 25.17
N ILE A 165 14.82 -36.70 26.01
CA ILE A 165 13.51 -36.78 26.68
C ILE A 165 13.26 -35.55 27.57
N GLN A 166 14.27 -35.07 28.32
CA GLN A 166 14.09 -33.87 29.12
C GLN A 166 13.93 -32.62 28.25
N ARG A 167 14.70 -32.50 27.17
CA ARG A 167 14.61 -31.37 26.23
C ARG A 167 13.25 -31.31 25.54
N SER A 168 12.75 -32.43 25.02
CA SER A 168 11.45 -32.50 24.36
C SER A 168 10.26 -32.20 25.27
N ARG A 169 10.41 -32.32 26.60
CA ARG A 169 9.42 -31.88 27.60
C ARG A 169 9.42 -30.37 27.84
N ILE A 170 10.59 -29.73 27.76
CA ILE A 170 10.75 -28.30 28.05
C ILE A 170 10.57 -27.47 26.78
N ASN A 171 11.16 -27.91 25.67
CA ASN A 171 11.15 -27.22 24.39
C ASN A 171 10.33 -28.03 23.38
N GLN A 172 9.20 -27.45 22.97
CA GLN A 172 8.30 -28.06 21.99
C GLN A 172 8.92 -28.16 20.58
N LYS A 173 10.01 -27.44 20.29
CA LYS A 173 10.78 -27.52 19.03
C LYS A 173 12.01 -28.41 19.18
N THR A 174 11.84 -29.65 19.62
CA THR A 174 12.95 -30.64 19.68
C THR A 174 12.55 -31.89 18.91
N LEU A 175 13.37 -32.30 17.95
CA LEU A 175 13.18 -33.58 17.28
C LEU A 175 13.73 -34.70 18.16
N ALA A 176 12.83 -35.55 18.68
CA ALA A 176 13.19 -36.52 19.70
C ALA A 176 13.89 -37.76 19.13
N ILE A 177 14.99 -38.17 19.74
CA ILE A 177 15.64 -39.45 19.51
C ILE A 177 14.83 -40.52 20.23
N SER A 178 14.37 -41.48 19.43
CA SER A 178 13.57 -42.61 19.87
C SER A 178 14.38 -43.59 20.71
N ASP A 179 15.32 -44.25 20.03
CA ASP A 179 16.10 -45.35 20.53
C ASP A 179 17.47 -45.33 19.86
N PHE A 180 18.47 -45.81 20.60
CA PHE A 180 19.73 -46.24 20.02
C PHE A 180 19.75 -47.76 20.06
N PHE A 181 20.11 -48.36 18.94
CA PHE A 181 20.31 -49.80 18.88
C PHE A 181 21.55 -50.14 18.10
N GLU A 182 22.08 -51.32 18.42
CA GLU A 182 23.33 -51.80 17.90
C GLU A 182 23.21 -53.27 17.52
N ALA A 183 23.80 -53.62 16.39
CA ALA A 183 23.92 -55.00 15.94
C ALA A 183 25.38 -55.35 15.66
N PHE A 184 25.87 -56.42 16.27
CA PHE A 184 27.19 -56.98 15.99
C PHE A 184 27.17 -57.91 14.78
N GLN A 185 28.28 -57.90 14.03
CA GLN A 185 28.55 -58.87 12.98
C GLN A 185 28.69 -60.29 13.54
N TYR A 186 29.27 -60.41 14.73
CA TYR A 186 29.42 -61.67 15.46
C TYR A 186 28.06 -62.20 15.92
N GLU A 187 27.70 -63.39 15.42
CA GLU A 187 26.44 -64.10 15.73
C GLU A 187 25.12 -63.32 15.57
N GLY A 188 25.15 -62.11 15.00
CA GLY A 188 23.97 -61.27 14.84
C GLY A 188 23.38 -60.77 16.17
N ILE A 189 24.20 -60.52 17.18
CA ILE A 189 23.73 -60.01 18.48
C ILE A 189 23.18 -58.60 18.31
N PHE A 190 21.93 -58.39 18.68
CA PHE A 190 21.23 -57.11 18.66
C PHE A 190 21.00 -56.58 20.07
N SER A 191 21.12 -55.27 20.26
CA SER A 191 20.92 -54.59 21.53
C SER A 191 20.14 -53.30 21.36
N ILE A 192 19.17 -53.04 22.24
CA ILE A 192 18.33 -51.85 22.25
C ILE A 192 17.90 -51.52 23.68
N THR A 193 17.57 -50.25 23.95
CA THR A 193 17.09 -49.83 25.27
C THR A 193 15.61 -50.21 25.46
N GLY A 194 15.29 -50.93 26.53
CA GLY A 194 13.94 -51.10 27.06
C GLY A 194 12.81 -51.32 26.07
N VAL A 195 12.86 -52.37 25.24
CA VAL A 195 11.78 -52.71 24.31
C VAL A 195 11.03 -53.94 24.80
N ASN A 196 9.72 -53.80 24.98
CA ASN A 196 8.83 -54.92 25.24
C ASN A 196 8.40 -55.53 23.89
N SER A 197 9.12 -56.47 23.28
CA SER A 197 8.67 -57.03 21.98
C SER A 197 8.97 -58.50 21.92
N THR A 198 8.23 -59.25 21.11
CA THR A 198 8.60 -60.63 20.80
C THR A 198 9.60 -60.71 19.65
N LEU A 199 9.74 -59.65 18.84
CA LEU A 199 10.45 -59.62 17.55
C LEU A 199 10.02 -60.69 16.52
N LYS A 200 9.20 -61.69 16.91
CA LYS A 200 8.69 -62.82 16.12
C LYS A 200 7.76 -62.38 15.00
N VAL A 201 7.06 -61.26 15.17
CA VAL A 201 6.14 -60.69 14.16
C VAL A 201 6.87 -59.82 13.13
N SER A 202 8.18 -59.58 13.28
CA SER A 202 8.92 -58.82 12.28
C SER A 202 8.92 -59.56 10.94
N HIS A 203 8.52 -58.88 9.86
CA HIS A 203 8.51 -59.47 8.53
C HIS A 203 9.91 -60.03 8.21
N LYS A 204 9.96 -61.29 7.75
CA LYS A 204 11.19 -61.90 7.25
C LYS A 204 11.72 -61.02 6.11
N ALA A 205 12.97 -60.59 6.23
CA ALA A 205 13.62 -59.95 5.11
C ALA A 205 13.71 -60.98 3.96
N PRO A 206 13.32 -60.64 2.72
CA PRO A 206 13.30 -61.60 1.60
C PRO A 206 14.64 -62.29 1.36
N SER A 207 15.74 -61.61 1.70
CA SER A 207 17.12 -62.09 1.57
C SER A 207 17.60 -63.00 2.70
N CYS A 208 16.81 -63.23 3.76
CA CYS A 208 17.27 -63.94 4.95
C CYS A 208 16.76 -65.38 5.00
N ILE A 209 17.65 -66.34 4.73
CA ILE A 209 17.36 -67.79 4.74
C ILE A 209 17.05 -68.26 6.17
N ALA A 210 17.70 -67.67 7.19
CA ALA A 210 17.59 -68.03 8.59
C ALA A 210 16.90 -66.93 9.42
N GLY A 211 15.58 -67.00 9.56
CA GLY A 211 14.83 -66.32 10.63
C GLY A 211 15.06 -64.81 10.78
N ASN A 212 15.13 -64.36 12.05
CA ASN A 212 15.18 -62.95 12.46
C ASN A 212 16.62 -62.39 12.61
N ASP A 213 17.58 -62.85 11.80
CA ASP A 213 18.96 -62.32 11.85
C ASP A 213 18.99 -60.84 11.47
N VAL A 214 19.53 -60.01 12.38
CA VAL A 214 19.62 -58.56 12.18
C VAL A 214 20.59 -58.17 11.06
N ARG A 215 21.57 -59.01 10.74
CA ARG A 215 22.56 -58.75 9.69
C ARG A 215 21.96 -58.79 8.29
N CYS A 216 20.83 -59.47 8.12
CA CYS A 216 20.08 -59.47 6.88
C CYS A 216 19.18 -58.24 6.69
N ARG A 217 18.99 -57.42 7.73
CA ARG A 217 18.07 -56.28 7.66
C ARG A 217 18.63 -55.25 6.68
N TYR A 218 17.74 -54.60 5.92
CA TYR A 218 18.16 -53.66 4.89
C TYR A 218 19.03 -52.52 5.46
N TRP A 219 18.69 -52.00 6.65
CA TRP A 219 19.47 -50.95 7.30
C TRP A 219 20.87 -51.44 7.68
N TYR A 220 21.03 -52.71 8.03
CA TYR A 220 22.32 -53.29 8.38
C TYR A 220 23.18 -53.47 7.13
N THR A 221 22.66 -54.18 6.12
CA THR A 221 23.40 -54.52 4.91
C THR A 221 23.82 -53.27 4.13
N GLN A 222 22.92 -52.29 4.04
CA GLN A 222 23.22 -51.01 3.38
C GLN A 222 24.23 -50.21 4.20
N THR A 223 24.07 -50.06 5.52
CA THR A 223 25.02 -49.29 6.34
C THR A 223 26.41 -49.93 6.37
N ALA A 224 26.49 -51.26 6.38
CA ALA A 224 27.76 -52.00 6.36
C ALA A 224 28.65 -51.61 5.17
N GLN A 225 28.06 -51.18 4.06
CA GLN A 225 28.76 -50.76 2.84
C GLN A 225 29.06 -49.25 2.80
N GLN A 226 28.50 -48.45 3.71
CA GLN A 226 28.65 -46.99 3.73
C GLN A 226 29.69 -46.55 4.77
N GLU A 227 30.57 -45.61 4.40
CA GLU A 227 31.57 -45.05 5.33
C GLU A 227 30.99 -44.04 6.31
N SER A 228 29.90 -43.38 5.92
CA SER A 228 29.33 -42.24 6.60
C SER A 228 27.96 -42.57 7.21
N VAL A 229 27.41 -41.68 8.03
CA VAL A 229 26.07 -41.85 8.61
C VAL A 229 25.04 -41.90 7.47
N GLN A 230 24.37 -43.05 7.33
CA GLN A 230 23.31 -43.26 6.38
C GLN A 230 21.96 -42.92 7.02
N ILE A 231 21.21 -42.01 6.39
CA ILE A 231 19.84 -41.67 6.78
C ILE A 231 18.90 -42.40 5.82
N TYR A 232 18.01 -43.22 6.38
CA TYR A 232 17.02 -43.99 5.63
C TYR A 232 15.73 -43.21 5.43
N PRO A 233 14.95 -43.51 4.38
CA PRO A 233 13.63 -42.93 4.21
C PRO A 233 12.75 -43.12 5.46
N PRO A 234 11.94 -42.12 5.84
CA PRO A 234 11.00 -42.23 6.94
C PRO A 234 10.04 -43.40 6.74
N SER A 235 9.67 -44.07 7.83
CA SER A 235 8.72 -45.18 7.83
C SER A 235 7.82 -45.12 9.05
N LEU A 236 6.62 -45.68 8.93
CA LEU A 236 5.72 -45.84 10.06
C LEU A 236 6.22 -46.97 10.96
N ILE A 237 6.48 -46.64 12.22
CA ILE A 237 6.86 -47.60 13.23
C ILE A 237 5.62 -47.99 14.04
N TYR A 238 5.33 -49.29 14.03
CA TYR A 238 4.23 -49.87 14.78
C TYR A 238 4.76 -50.44 16.11
N GLY A 239 4.23 -49.92 17.22
CA GLY A 239 4.61 -50.33 18.58
C GLY A 239 3.40 -50.35 19.53
N TYR A 240 3.62 -50.14 20.83
CA TYR A 240 2.54 -50.00 21.82
C TYR A 240 1.84 -48.64 21.80
N SER A 241 2.47 -47.68 21.16
CA SER A 241 1.93 -46.34 20.95
C SER A 241 1.23 -46.31 19.58
N PRO A 242 0.34 -45.33 19.33
CA PRO A 242 -0.13 -45.04 17.99
C PRO A 242 1.06 -45.00 17.03
N PRO A 243 0.95 -45.58 15.81
CA PRO A 243 2.05 -45.61 14.88
C PRO A 243 2.54 -44.19 14.61
N TYR A 244 3.84 -44.02 14.51
CA TYR A 244 4.45 -42.70 14.31
C TYR A 244 5.47 -42.76 13.19
N LEU A 245 5.73 -41.61 12.58
CA LEU A 245 6.71 -41.49 11.51
C LEU A 245 8.11 -41.31 12.10
N SER A 246 9.04 -42.16 11.67
CA SER A 246 10.42 -42.11 12.13
C SER A 246 11.41 -42.43 11.01
N THR A 247 12.58 -41.80 11.09
CA THR A 247 13.74 -42.14 10.25
C THR A 247 14.77 -42.90 11.07
N LEU A 248 15.50 -43.79 10.42
CA LEU A 248 16.69 -44.43 10.99
C LEU A 248 17.95 -43.76 10.44
N SER A 249 18.90 -43.48 11.31
CA SER A 249 20.22 -42.96 10.97
C SER A 249 21.28 -43.90 11.51
N CYS A 250 22.06 -44.53 10.64
CA CYS A 250 22.97 -45.61 11.01
C CYS A 250 24.41 -45.35 10.55
N GLN A 251 25.38 -45.85 11.29
CA GLN A 251 26.79 -45.82 10.92
C GLN A 251 27.48 -47.11 11.32
N ARG A 252 28.33 -47.64 10.43
CA ARG A 252 29.14 -48.82 10.71
C ARG A 252 30.32 -48.51 11.63
N ILE A 253 30.77 -49.52 12.36
CA ILE A 253 32.04 -49.53 13.06
C ILE A 253 32.93 -50.58 12.42
N MET A 254 34.10 -50.14 11.95
CA MET A 254 35.18 -51.02 11.58
C MET A 254 36.24 -50.99 12.69
N LEU A 255 36.83 -52.14 13.02
CA LEU A 255 38.01 -52.21 13.86
C LEU A 255 39.14 -52.92 13.12
N PHE A 256 40.35 -52.41 13.34
CA PHE A 256 41.55 -53.06 12.83
C PHE A 256 41.80 -54.37 13.56
N ASN A 257 41.83 -55.45 12.81
CA ASN A 257 42.16 -56.77 13.31
C ASN A 257 43.68 -56.99 13.18
N GLN A 258 44.36 -57.11 14.33
CA GLN A 258 45.81 -57.28 14.39
C GLN A 258 46.28 -58.59 13.73
N THR A 259 45.44 -59.62 13.70
CA THR A 259 45.77 -60.93 13.14
C THR A 259 45.68 -60.93 11.62
N THR A 260 44.61 -60.35 11.06
CA THR A 260 44.40 -60.31 9.60
C THR A 260 45.07 -59.10 8.94
N GLN A 261 45.51 -58.10 9.73
CA GLN A 261 46.01 -56.81 9.27
C GLN A 261 44.99 -56.06 8.38
N GLN A 262 43.70 -56.35 8.57
CA GLN A 262 42.59 -55.75 7.82
C GLN A 262 41.58 -55.12 8.77
N GLU A 263 40.77 -54.21 8.24
CA GLU A 263 39.65 -53.63 8.96
C GLU A 263 38.41 -54.50 8.81
N ASP A 264 37.91 -55.02 9.93
CA ASP A 264 36.73 -55.87 9.96
C ASP A 264 35.52 -55.08 10.45
N LEU A 265 34.38 -55.29 9.79
CA LEU A 265 33.09 -54.79 10.27
C LEU A 265 32.78 -55.44 11.62
N GLN A 266 32.69 -54.62 12.66
CA GLN A 266 32.36 -55.08 14.00
C GLN A 266 30.87 -54.99 14.27
N SER A 267 30.29 -53.82 14.02
CA SER A 267 28.89 -53.56 14.33
C SER A 267 28.32 -52.41 13.49
N VAL A 268 27.00 -52.28 13.55
CA VAL A 268 26.26 -51.13 13.03
C VAL A 268 25.47 -50.52 14.18
N ILE A 269 25.68 -49.23 14.42
CA ILE A 269 24.89 -48.43 15.37
C ILE A 269 23.87 -47.63 14.60
N CYS A 270 22.65 -47.60 15.11
CA CYS A 270 21.56 -46.81 14.58
C CYS A 270 20.91 -45.97 15.67
N SER A 271 20.39 -44.82 15.24
CA SER A 271 19.57 -43.91 16.02
C SER A 271 18.27 -43.66 15.25
N GLY A 272 17.13 -43.88 15.89
CA GLY A 272 15.84 -43.51 15.31
C GLY A 272 15.42 -42.10 15.74
N LEU A 273 14.84 -41.31 14.84
CA LEU A 273 14.35 -39.97 15.13
C LEU A 273 12.83 -39.88 14.89
N TYR A 274 12.10 -39.26 15.82
CA TYR A 274 10.66 -39.04 15.74
C TYR A 274 10.31 -37.67 15.16
N PHE A 275 9.30 -37.62 14.29
CA PHE A 275 8.83 -36.39 13.64
C PHE A 275 7.51 -35.83 14.20
N ASN A 276 7.01 -36.35 15.33
CA ASN A 276 5.71 -35.92 15.90
C ASN A 276 5.67 -34.42 16.28
N GLN A 277 6.83 -33.81 16.56
CA GLN A 277 6.92 -32.39 16.95
C GLN A 277 7.28 -31.45 15.79
N THR A 278 7.37 -31.95 14.55
CA THR A 278 7.78 -31.15 13.38
C THR A 278 6.86 -29.94 13.18
N GLN A 279 5.55 -30.08 13.42
CA GLN A 279 4.58 -28.99 13.32
C GLN A 279 4.96 -27.77 14.17
N ASN A 280 5.64 -27.95 15.29
CA ASN A 280 5.99 -26.87 16.20
C ASN A 280 7.00 -25.89 15.58
N TYR A 281 7.82 -26.32 14.62
CA TYR A 281 8.76 -25.44 13.90
C TYR A 281 8.04 -24.45 13.00
N PHE A 282 6.88 -24.86 12.47
CA PHE A 282 6.08 -24.09 11.52
C PHE A 282 4.93 -23.33 12.19
N GLN A 283 4.81 -23.38 13.52
CA GLN A 283 3.89 -22.53 14.26
C GLN A 283 4.22 -21.05 14.02
N ASN A 284 3.20 -20.27 13.67
CA ASN A 284 3.33 -18.86 13.27
C ASN A 284 4.18 -18.64 12.01
N PHE A 285 4.43 -19.70 11.22
CA PHE A 285 5.02 -19.50 9.91
C PHE A 285 4.06 -18.69 9.03
N ALA A 286 4.63 -17.78 8.25
CA ALA A 286 3.95 -16.60 7.74
C ALA A 286 2.60 -16.93 7.07
N SER A 287 1.58 -16.13 7.42
CA SER A 287 0.25 -16.13 6.78
C SER A 287 0.30 -15.86 5.28
N SER A 288 1.45 -15.43 4.77
CA SER A 288 1.74 -15.21 3.36
C SER A 288 2.05 -16.48 2.58
N THR A 289 2.09 -17.65 3.22
CA THR A 289 2.40 -18.92 2.56
C THR A 289 1.11 -19.69 2.29
N GLU A 290 0.96 -20.14 1.04
CA GLU A 290 -0.23 -20.88 0.63
C GLU A 290 -0.15 -22.32 1.16
N GLN A 291 1.04 -22.91 1.12
CA GLN A 291 1.28 -24.29 1.53
C GLN A 291 2.75 -24.49 1.90
N VAL A 292 3.00 -25.28 2.94
CA VAL A 292 4.35 -25.67 3.35
C VAL A 292 4.42 -27.17 3.52
N TYR A 293 5.47 -27.77 2.98
CA TYR A 293 5.83 -29.16 3.21
C TYR A 293 7.22 -29.27 3.80
N PHE A 294 7.43 -30.28 4.65
CA PHE A 294 8.76 -30.77 5.00
C PHE A 294 8.84 -32.21 4.55
N LEU A 295 9.84 -32.59 3.75
CA LEU A 295 9.88 -33.91 3.13
C LEU A 295 11.28 -34.49 3.01
N GLU A 296 11.34 -35.82 2.84
CA GLU A 296 12.56 -36.53 2.43
C GLU A 296 12.61 -36.60 0.90
N PRO A 297 13.65 -36.07 0.23
CA PRO A 297 13.61 -35.82 -1.21
C PRO A 297 13.67 -37.09 -2.08
N ARG A 298 14.26 -38.20 -1.61
CA ARG A 298 14.41 -39.42 -2.42
C ARG A 298 13.12 -40.21 -2.56
N SER A 299 12.40 -40.33 -1.46
CA SER A 299 11.11 -41.03 -1.37
C SER A 299 9.91 -40.09 -1.51
N GLN A 300 10.16 -38.77 -1.44
CA GLN A 300 9.14 -37.71 -1.42
C GLN A 300 8.10 -37.89 -0.32
N ILE A 301 8.46 -38.58 0.77
CA ILE A 301 7.62 -38.79 1.94
C ILE A 301 7.52 -37.48 2.72
N LEU A 302 6.29 -37.10 3.05
CA LEU A 302 6.01 -35.91 3.84
C LEU A 302 6.21 -36.20 5.33
N LEU A 303 6.91 -35.28 5.98
CA LEU A 303 7.14 -35.20 7.42
C LEU A 303 6.30 -34.10 8.08
N TYR A 304 5.83 -33.14 7.28
CA TYR A 304 4.89 -32.10 7.67
C TYR A 304 4.13 -31.57 6.45
N ASP A 305 2.86 -31.23 6.66
CA ASP A 305 1.97 -30.53 5.74
C ASP A 305 1.22 -29.45 6.55
N SER A 306 1.23 -28.21 6.07
CA SER A 306 0.61 -27.07 6.77
C SER A 306 -0.93 -27.04 6.74
N LYS A 307 -1.57 -27.70 5.76
CA LYS A 307 -3.03 -27.71 5.59
C LYS A 307 -3.66 -28.97 6.15
N GLN A 308 -2.95 -30.10 6.15
CA GLN A 308 -3.49 -31.37 6.59
C GLN A 308 -2.58 -32.02 7.64
N PRO A 309 -3.14 -32.48 8.78
CA PRO A 309 -2.38 -33.30 9.70
C PRO A 309 -2.04 -34.62 9.00
N LEU A 310 -0.76 -35.03 9.04
CA LEU A 310 -0.35 -36.30 8.45
C LEU A 310 -1.01 -37.46 9.20
N GLY A 311 -1.62 -38.37 8.45
CA GLY A 311 -2.26 -39.56 8.99
C GLY A 311 -1.25 -40.47 9.70
N MET A 312 -1.68 -41.10 10.81
CA MET A 312 -0.85 -42.08 11.54
C MET A 312 -0.93 -43.48 10.91
N THR A 313 -1.71 -43.66 9.84
CA THR A 313 -2.00 -44.96 9.21
C THR A 313 -1.48 -45.09 7.78
N SER A 314 -1.24 -43.98 7.10
CA SER A 314 -0.71 -43.93 5.73
C SER A 314 0.51 -43.01 5.66
N ILE A 315 1.45 -43.37 4.79
CA ILE A 315 2.58 -42.50 4.46
C ILE A 315 2.11 -41.59 3.33
N GLU A 316 1.98 -40.29 3.61
CA GLU A 316 1.68 -39.30 2.59
C GLU A 316 2.93 -38.93 1.80
N THR A 317 2.75 -38.71 0.51
CA THR A 317 3.82 -38.31 -0.41
C THR A 317 3.45 -37.01 -1.10
N LEU A 318 4.47 -36.33 -1.64
CA LEU A 318 4.27 -35.11 -2.42
C LEU A 318 3.33 -35.32 -3.62
N ASN A 319 3.42 -36.48 -4.28
CA ASN A 319 2.52 -36.86 -5.37
C ASN A 319 1.05 -36.78 -4.95
N ASN A 320 0.70 -37.40 -3.83
CA ASN A 320 -0.68 -37.46 -3.37
C ASN A 320 -1.17 -36.10 -2.83
N SER A 321 -0.28 -35.34 -2.20
CA SER A 321 -0.66 -34.13 -1.47
C SER A 321 -0.69 -32.90 -2.38
N GLU A 322 0.31 -32.71 -3.25
CA GLU A 322 0.45 -31.51 -4.07
C GLU A 322 0.07 -31.71 -5.54
N PHE A 323 0.49 -32.83 -6.16
CA PHE A 323 0.38 -32.94 -7.62
C PHE A 323 -1.04 -33.13 -8.14
N GLN A 324 -1.99 -33.46 -7.26
CA GLN A 324 -3.42 -33.44 -7.57
C GLN A 324 -3.96 -32.04 -7.92
N TYR A 325 -3.30 -30.96 -7.49
CA TYR A 325 -3.70 -29.58 -7.77
C TYR A 325 -3.07 -29.00 -9.04
N LEU A 326 -2.27 -29.79 -9.76
CA LEU A 326 -1.58 -29.38 -10.98
C LEU A 326 -2.48 -29.62 -12.19
N GLN A 327 -2.63 -28.58 -13.01
CA GLN A 327 -3.43 -28.68 -14.24
C GLN A 327 -2.75 -29.52 -15.32
N SER A 328 -1.41 -29.58 -15.30
CA SER A 328 -0.61 -30.28 -16.30
C SER A 328 0.39 -31.21 -15.63
N GLN A 329 0.48 -32.43 -16.16
CA GLN A 329 1.49 -33.40 -15.73
C GLN A 329 2.92 -32.92 -16.02
N ASN A 330 3.10 -31.99 -16.95
CA ASN A 330 4.41 -31.37 -17.21
C ASN A 330 4.90 -30.52 -16.02
N GLU A 331 4.01 -29.87 -15.29
CA GLU A 331 4.40 -29.10 -14.08
C GLU A 331 4.82 -30.04 -12.94
N ALA A 332 4.16 -31.20 -12.81
CA ALA A 332 4.56 -32.23 -11.87
C ALA A 332 5.96 -32.77 -12.21
N ILE A 333 6.22 -33.01 -13.51
CA ILE A 333 7.53 -33.44 -14.01
C ILE A 333 8.58 -32.36 -13.73
N LYS A 334 8.28 -31.08 -13.94
CA LYS A 334 9.18 -29.97 -13.64
C LYS A 334 9.53 -29.93 -12.16
N PHE A 335 8.53 -30.00 -11.28
CA PHE A 335 8.72 -30.05 -9.83
C PHE A 335 9.65 -31.22 -9.45
N ASN A 336 9.32 -32.43 -9.91
CA ASN A 336 10.09 -33.63 -9.64
C ASN A 336 11.52 -33.52 -10.16
N ASN A 337 11.72 -32.99 -11.36
CA ASN A 337 13.05 -32.80 -11.94
C ASN A 337 13.87 -31.81 -11.10
N THR A 338 13.28 -30.70 -10.66
CA THR A 338 13.98 -29.75 -9.78
C THR A 338 14.35 -30.38 -8.44
N LEU A 339 13.45 -31.16 -7.84
CA LEU A 339 13.74 -31.87 -6.58
C LEU A 339 14.85 -32.92 -6.79
N ASN A 340 14.76 -33.71 -7.86
CA ASN A 340 15.68 -34.81 -8.16
C ASN A 340 17.08 -34.32 -8.51
N GLN A 341 17.18 -33.28 -9.35
CA GLN A 341 18.46 -32.72 -9.77
C GLN A 341 19.24 -32.11 -8.62
N ASN A 342 18.55 -31.53 -7.63
CA ASN A 342 19.20 -30.75 -6.58
C ASN A 342 19.30 -31.47 -5.21
N TYR A 343 18.42 -32.43 -4.91
CA TYR A 343 18.28 -32.95 -3.53
C TYR A 343 18.21 -34.48 -3.41
N VAL A 344 17.98 -35.24 -4.49
CA VAL A 344 17.96 -36.72 -4.40
C VAL A 344 19.34 -37.27 -4.03
N ASN A 345 20.41 -36.67 -4.56
CA ASN A 345 21.73 -36.92 -4.03
C ASN A 345 21.86 -36.19 -2.68
N SER A 346 21.72 -36.95 -1.60
CA SER A 346 21.81 -36.38 -0.26
C SER A 346 23.18 -35.78 0.06
N ILE A 347 24.25 -36.10 -0.68
CA ILE A 347 25.59 -35.53 -0.45
C ILE A 347 25.73 -34.28 -1.33
N PHE A 348 25.71 -33.11 -0.70
CA PHE A 348 25.94 -31.83 -1.35
C PHE A 348 27.42 -31.61 -1.65
N LYS A 349 28.28 -31.83 -0.66
CA LYS A 349 29.72 -31.59 -0.79
C LYS A 349 30.54 -32.54 0.07
N ASN A 350 31.67 -33.01 -0.47
CA ASN A 350 32.66 -33.82 0.23
C ASN A 350 33.95 -33.00 0.36
N VAL A 351 34.37 -32.73 1.61
CA VAL A 351 35.48 -31.82 1.90
C VAL A 351 36.42 -32.42 2.95
N SER A 352 37.71 -32.17 2.82
CA SER A 352 38.71 -32.61 3.81
C SER A 352 38.69 -31.73 5.08
N ASN A 353 38.36 -30.45 4.93
CA ASN A 353 38.26 -29.50 6.03
C ASN A 353 36.97 -28.69 5.92
N LEU A 354 36.35 -28.40 7.06
CA LEU A 354 35.22 -27.48 7.14
C LEU A 354 35.75 -26.04 7.22
N ILE A 355 35.51 -25.26 6.16
CA ILE A 355 35.72 -23.82 6.14
C ILE A 355 34.38 -23.10 6.04
N THR A 356 34.34 -21.85 6.49
CA THR A 356 33.10 -21.04 6.55
C THR A 356 32.41 -20.93 5.19
N GLU A 357 33.18 -20.77 4.11
CA GLU A 357 32.64 -20.63 2.75
C GLU A 357 31.73 -21.80 2.32
N TYR A 358 32.10 -23.04 2.65
CA TYR A 358 31.27 -24.20 2.31
C TYR A 358 29.98 -24.27 3.13
N LEU A 359 30.02 -23.75 4.36
CA LEU A 359 28.84 -23.65 5.21
C LEU A 359 27.92 -22.53 4.72
N ASP A 360 28.48 -21.40 4.32
CA ASP A 360 27.72 -20.27 3.78
C ASP A 360 27.07 -20.64 2.44
N GLU A 361 27.79 -21.35 1.56
CA GLU A 361 27.24 -21.90 0.32
C GLU A 361 26.06 -22.85 0.60
N ALA A 362 26.21 -23.78 1.55
CA ALA A 362 25.16 -24.72 1.89
C ALA A 362 23.97 -24.05 2.62
N ASN A 363 24.22 -23.05 3.47
CA ASN A 363 23.21 -22.26 4.17
C ASN A 363 22.39 -21.38 3.21
N SER A 364 23.05 -20.85 2.17
CA SER A 364 22.42 -19.98 1.17
C SER A 364 21.80 -20.76 0.00
N PHE A 365 22.08 -22.06 -0.12
CA PHE A 365 21.53 -22.91 -1.16
C PHE A 365 20.00 -22.97 -1.05
N SER A 366 19.30 -22.36 -2.00
CA SER A 366 17.85 -22.41 -2.12
C SER A 366 17.49 -22.43 -3.59
N GLN A 367 16.52 -23.26 -3.98
CA GLN A 367 16.02 -23.31 -5.34
C GLN A 367 14.65 -22.66 -5.41
N THR A 368 14.41 -21.85 -6.44
CA THR A 368 13.09 -21.27 -6.69
C THR A 368 12.65 -21.51 -8.11
N PHE A 369 11.38 -21.85 -8.28
CA PHE A 369 10.77 -22.00 -9.59
C PHE A 369 9.28 -21.69 -9.51
N SER A 370 8.66 -21.42 -10.66
CA SER A 370 7.22 -21.19 -10.76
C SER A 370 6.53 -22.35 -11.46
N TYR A 371 5.29 -22.62 -11.07
CA TYR A 371 4.37 -23.55 -11.74
C TYR A 371 2.92 -23.07 -11.58
N ASP A 372 2.01 -23.61 -12.39
CA ASP A 372 0.59 -23.27 -12.33
C ASP A 372 -0.20 -24.25 -11.44
N ARG A 373 -0.79 -23.72 -10.36
CA ARG A 373 -1.61 -24.45 -9.38
C ARG A 373 -3.06 -23.99 -9.50
N ASN A 374 -3.99 -24.88 -9.87
CA ASN A 374 -5.40 -24.53 -10.12
C ASN A 374 -5.60 -23.29 -11.02
N GLY A 375 -4.69 -23.04 -11.97
CA GLY A 375 -4.74 -21.91 -12.90
C GLY A 375 -4.16 -20.60 -12.34
N THR A 376 -3.56 -20.65 -11.16
CA THR A 376 -2.83 -19.54 -10.55
C THR A 376 -1.33 -19.78 -10.65
N LYS A 377 -0.57 -18.75 -11.04
CA LYS A 377 0.89 -18.82 -11.08
C LYS A 377 1.41 -18.78 -9.65
N THR A 378 2.06 -19.86 -9.23
CA THR A 378 2.62 -20.00 -7.89
C THR A 378 4.14 -20.10 -7.96
N ILE A 379 4.80 -19.74 -6.86
CA ILE A 379 6.26 -19.84 -6.71
C ILE A 379 6.55 -20.82 -5.59
N VAL A 380 7.48 -21.74 -5.88
CA VAL A 380 8.04 -22.69 -4.93
C VAL A 380 9.41 -22.20 -4.51
N ILE A 381 9.66 -22.29 -3.20
CA ILE A 381 10.98 -22.11 -2.61
C ILE A 381 11.35 -23.43 -1.92
N LEU A 382 12.45 -24.02 -2.36
CA LEU A 382 13.03 -25.22 -1.79
C LEU A 382 14.24 -24.83 -0.94
N ASN A 383 14.15 -25.09 0.37
CA ASN A 383 15.25 -24.85 1.30
C ASN A 383 15.73 -26.19 1.89
N PRO A 384 16.99 -26.57 1.70
CA PRO A 384 17.52 -27.80 2.28
C PRO A 384 17.57 -27.67 3.80
N VAL A 385 17.41 -28.81 4.47
CA VAL A 385 17.84 -28.97 5.86
C VAL A 385 19.12 -29.77 5.83
N GLN A 386 20.19 -29.20 6.35
CA GLN A 386 21.53 -29.73 6.21
C GLN A 386 22.01 -30.45 7.46
N ILE A 387 22.91 -31.42 7.26
CA ILE A 387 23.74 -31.98 8.31
C ILE A 387 25.19 -32.06 7.84
N ILE A 388 26.10 -31.98 8.79
CA ILE A 388 27.53 -32.15 8.60
C ILE A 388 27.93 -33.45 9.27
N ASP A 389 28.30 -34.41 8.45
CA ASP A 389 28.78 -35.71 8.88
C ASP A 389 30.30 -35.75 8.80
N LYS A 390 30.95 -36.23 9.85
CA LYS A 390 32.39 -36.46 9.85
C LYS A 390 32.59 -37.95 9.68
N SER A 391 33.17 -38.34 8.54
CA SER A 391 33.56 -39.72 8.30
C SER A 391 34.45 -40.20 9.46
N PRO A 392 34.21 -41.40 10.01
CA PRO A 392 35.03 -41.95 11.07
C PRO A 392 36.49 -41.93 10.65
N GLN A 393 37.34 -41.34 11.49
CA GLN A 393 38.79 -41.49 11.34
C GLN A 393 39.13 -42.92 11.74
N LEU A 394 39.05 -43.83 10.79
CA LEU A 394 39.60 -45.16 10.93
C LEU A 394 41.09 -44.97 11.19
N GLN A 395 41.53 -45.33 12.40
CA GLN A 395 42.93 -45.22 12.78
C GLN A 395 43.72 -46.21 11.92
N ASN A 396 44.19 -45.72 10.79
CA ASN A 396 45.24 -46.34 10.01
C ASN A 396 46.52 -46.24 10.84
N LEU A 397 46.68 -47.16 11.81
CA LEU A 397 47.81 -47.23 12.75
C LEU A 397 49.16 -47.29 12.02
N GLN A 398 49.18 -47.65 10.74
CA GLN A 398 50.41 -47.78 9.96
C GLN A 398 50.84 -46.51 9.20
N ASN A 399 49.95 -45.55 8.86
CA ASN A 399 50.28 -44.55 7.82
C ASN A 399 50.24 -43.07 8.24
N ASN A 400 50.04 -42.71 9.51
CA ASN A 400 50.11 -41.33 10.04
C ASN A 400 49.30 -40.22 9.32
N LYS A 401 48.59 -40.50 8.22
CA LYS A 401 47.77 -39.53 7.48
C LYS A 401 46.38 -39.46 8.10
N LYS A 402 46.23 -38.54 9.07
CA LYS A 402 44.96 -38.20 9.72
C LYS A 402 44.20 -37.15 8.92
N PHE A 403 43.59 -37.51 7.80
CA PHE A 403 42.62 -36.62 7.17
C PHE A 403 41.21 -36.98 7.62
N SER A 404 40.54 -36.04 8.29
CA SER A 404 39.09 -36.14 8.47
C SER A 404 38.45 -35.88 7.12
N HIS A 405 37.41 -36.62 6.76
CA HIS A 405 36.56 -36.25 5.62
C HIS A 405 35.20 -35.83 6.18
N TYR A 406 34.67 -34.72 5.68
CA TYR A 406 33.37 -34.18 6.05
C TYR A 406 32.44 -34.25 4.85
N LEU A 407 31.22 -34.73 5.08
CA LEU A 407 30.16 -34.75 4.10
C LEU A 407 29.09 -33.77 4.55
N ILE A 408 28.86 -32.73 3.75
CA ILE A 408 27.70 -31.84 3.89
C ILE A 408 26.55 -32.52 3.15
N LYS A 409 25.46 -32.81 3.87
CA LYS A 409 24.32 -33.56 3.35
C LYS A 409 23.01 -32.78 3.48
N PHE A 410 22.10 -32.97 2.53
CA PHE A 410 20.73 -32.46 2.54
C PHE A 410 19.72 -33.60 2.70
N PRO A 411 19.57 -34.17 3.91
CA PRO A 411 18.65 -35.30 4.12
C PRO A 411 17.18 -34.95 3.94
N TYR A 412 16.80 -33.67 4.09
CA TYR A 412 15.42 -33.22 3.98
C TYR A 412 15.34 -31.86 3.29
N VAL A 413 14.16 -31.54 2.78
CA VAL A 413 13.87 -30.26 2.10
C VAL A 413 12.57 -29.68 2.65
N GLN A 414 12.61 -28.39 3.00
CA GLN A 414 11.41 -27.59 3.20
C GLN A 414 10.96 -27.03 1.86
N VAL A 415 9.69 -27.25 1.53
CA VAL A 415 9.01 -26.69 0.36
C VAL A 415 8.05 -25.62 0.84
N ASN A 416 8.20 -24.39 0.36
CA ASN A 416 7.29 -23.30 0.65
C ASN A 416 6.65 -22.82 -0.67
N ILE A 417 5.32 -22.81 -0.72
CA ILE A 417 4.54 -22.47 -1.91
C ILE A 417 3.81 -21.16 -1.63
N ILE A 418 4.00 -20.20 -2.54
CA ILE A 418 3.45 -18.84 -2.44
C ILE A 418 2.59 -18.59 -3.67
N SER A 419 1.36 -18.12 -3.44
CA SER A 419 0.46 -17.67 -4.50
C SER A 419 0.31 -16.16 -4.47
N ASN A 420 0.17 -15.54 -5.65
CA ASN A 420 -0.22 -14.14 -5.77
C ASN A 420 -1.75 -13.95 -5.80
N GLU A 421 -2.54 -15.02 -5.65
CA GLU A 421 -4.00 -14.99 -5.79
C GLU A 421 -4.66 -13.99 -4.83
N ASN A 422 -4.33 -14.04 -3.53
CA ASN A 422 -4.89 -13.12 -2.54
C ASN A 422 -4.54 -11.65 -2.85
N LEU A 423 -3.32 -11.39 -3.33
CA LEU A 423 -2.89 -10.06 -3.77
C LEU A 423 -3.67 -9.61 -5.01
N ARG A 424 -3.89 -10.50 -5.99
CA ARG A 424 -4.70 -10.20 -7.19
C ARG A 424 -6.16 -9.95 -6.85
N ILE A 425 -6.74 -10.70 -5.90
CA ILE A 425 -8.11 -10.48 -5.43
C ILE A 425 -8.22 -9.10 -4.77
N HIS A 426 -7.26 -8.71 -3.93
CA HIS A 426 -7.24 -7.38 -3.32
C HIS A 426 -7.02 -6.28 -4.36
N ALA A 427 -6.08 -6.44 -5.28
CA ALA A 427 -5.81 -5.49 -6.36
C ALA A 427 -7.05 -5.29 -7.25
N SER A 428 -7.75 -6.37 -7.61
CA SER A 428 -8.99 -6.32 -8.39
C SER A 428 -10.13 -5.64 -7.63
N LYS A 429 -10.24 -5.86 -6.30
CA LYS A 429 -11.21 -5.13 -5.46
C LYS A 429 -10.93 -3.62 -5.45
N ILE A 430 -9.67 -3.22 -5.34
CA ILE A 430 -9.25 -1.81 -5.40
C ILE A 430 -9.55 -1.23 -6.78
N GLU A 431 -9.20 -1.94 -7.85
CA GLU A 431 -9.48 -1.52 -9.23
C GLU A 431 -10.98 -1.32 -9.46
N ASN A 432 -11.80 -2.27 -9.02
CA ASN A 432 -13.26 -2.17 -9.13
C ASN A 432 -13.83 -1.03 -8.29
N PHE A 433 -13.31 -0.80 -7.08
CA PHE A 433 -13.70 0.32 -6.24
C PHE A 433 -13.47 1.65 -6.98
N PHE A 434 -12.27 1.85 -7.54
CA PHE A 434 -11.96 3.09 -8.25
C PHE A 434 -12.74 3.24 -9.56
N LYS A 435 -12.94 2.17 -10.34
CA LYS A 435 -13.82 2.20 -11.52
C LYS A 435 -15.22 2.66 -11.17
N ASN A 436 -15.80 2.09 -10.11
CA ASN A 436 -17.14 2.47 -9.65
C ASN A 436 -17.18 3.90 -9.11
N TYR A 437 -16.15 4.32 -8.38
CA TYR A 437 -16.02 5.69 -7.87
C TYR A 437 -15.94 6.71 -9.00
N PHE A 438 -15.06 6.50 -9.99
CA PHE A 438 -14.94 7.39 -11.15
C PHE A 438 -16.21 7.39 -11.99
N LEU A 439 -16.90 6.26 -12.16
CA LEU A 439 -18.19 6.21 -12.84
C LEU A 439 -19.24 7.08 -12.12
N ALA A 440 -19.38 6.92 -10.80
CA ALA A 440 -20.31 7.71 -10.00
C ALA A 440 -19.98 9.21 -10.03
N PHE A 441 -18.69 9.54 -10.00
CA PHE A 441 -18.20 10.92 -10.12
C PHE A 441 -18.54 11.53 -11.48
N ASN A 442 -18.30 10.80 -12.58
CA ASN A 442 -18.63 11.25 -13.94
C ASN A 442 -20.13 11.46 -14.14
N ILE A 443 -20.97 10.57 -13.60
CA ILE A 443 -22.44 10.76 -13.62
C ILE A 443 -22.82 12.04 -12.86
N SER A 444 -22.24 12.24 -11.68
CA SER A 444 -22.50 13.44 -10.85
C SER A 444 -22.07 14.73 -11.55
N PHE A 445 -20.90 14.73 -12.20
CA PHE A 445 -20.42 15.86 -13.00
C PHE A 445 -21.28 16.11 -14.24
N GLY A 446 -21.75 15.05 -14.90
CA GLY A 446 -22.68 15.16 -16.02
C GLY A 446 -24.00 15.84 -15.62
N ILE A 447 -24.55 15.47 -14.45
CA ILE A 447 -25.75 16.11 -13.88
C ILE A 447 -25.48 17.59 -13.56
N LEU A 448 -24.37 17.90 -12.90
CA LEU A 448 -23.98 19.28 -12.59
C LEU A 448 -23.78 20.12 -13.87
N GLY A 449 -23.21 19.53 -14.92
CA GLY A 449 -23.05 20.16 -16.22
C GLY A 449 -24.39 20.48 -16.88
N LEU A 450 -25.33 19.54 -16.86
CA LEU A 450 -26.70 19.77 -17.34
C LEU A 450 -27.40 20.89 -16.57
N ILE A 451 -27.31 20.89 -15.23
CA ILE A 451 -27.87 21.96 -14.40
C ILE A 451 -27.25 23.31 -14.75
N SER A 452 -25.93 23.37 -14.92
CA SER A 452 -25.22 24.61 -15.28
C SER A 452 -25.67 25.15 -16.64
N ILE A 453 -25.85 24.27 -17.63
CA ILE A 453 -26.39 24.64 -18.94
C ILE A 453 -27.81 25.21 -18.81
N LEU A 454 -28.68 24.57 -18.02
CA LEU A 454 -30.05 25.06 -17.79
C LEU A 454 -30.06 26.44 -17.11
N VAL A 455 -29.20 26.65 -16.11
CA VAL A 455 -29.04 27.92 -15.41
C VAL A 455 -28.60 29.03 -16.39
N ILE A 456 -27.68 28.73 -17.31
CA ILE A 456 -27.21 29.70 -18.31
C ILE A 456 -28.31 30.04 -19.30
N ILE A 457 -29.06 29.04 -19.77
CA ILE A 457 -30.21 29.27 -20.65
C ILE A 457 -31.24 30.18 -19.96
N TYR A 458 -31.51 29.94 -18.68
CA TYR A 458 -32.41 30.76 -17.87
C TYR A 458 -31.92 32.22 -17.75
N TYR A 459 -30.68 32.43 -17.30
CA TYR A 459 -30.14 33.79 -17.15
C TYR A 459 -29.98 34.53 -18.47
N THR A 460 -29.58 33.85 -19.54
CA THR A 460 -29.52 34.44 -20.88
C THR A 460 -30.91 34.90 -21.32
N SER A 461 -31.95 34.12 -21.03
CA SER A 461 -33.34 34.51 -21.31
C SER A 461 -33.81 35.69 -20.46
N LYS A 462 -33.40 35.76 -19.19
CA LYS A 462 -33.73 36.87 -18.28
C LYS A 462 -33.05 38.17 -18.70
N ILE A 463 -31.75 38.13 -18.97
CA ILE A 463 -30.96 39.29 -19.45
C ILE A 463 -31.57 39.81 -20.75
N LYS A 464 -31.89 38.89 -21.68
CA LYS A 464 -32.57 39.23 -22.91
C LYS A 464 -33.86 40.02 -22.66
N LYS A 465 -34.73 39.55 -21.76
CA LYS A 465 -36.00 40.23 -21.46
C LYS A 465 -35.75 41.66 -20.98
N ILE A 466 -34.76 41.87 -20.11
CA ILE A 466 -34.41 43.20 -19.58
C ILE A 466 -34.00 44.14 -20.71
N PHE A 467 -33.05 43.72 -21.57
CA PHE A 467 -32.58 44.57 -22.67
C PHE A 467 -33.67 44.93 -23.67
N TYR A 468 -34.49 43.96 -24.10
CA TYR A 468 -35.57 44.26 -25.05
C TYR A 468 -36.65 45.16 -24.45
N THR A 469 -36.99 44.98 -23.17
CA THR A 469 -37.99 45.82 -22.49
C THR A 469 -37.53 47.28 -22.43
N SER A 470 -36.26 47.53 -22.10
CA SER A 470 -35.71 48.90 -22.09
C SER A 470 -35.71 49.55 -23.49
N ILE A 471 -35.40 48.78 -24.54
CA ILE A 471 -35.41 49.27 -25.92
C ILE A 471 -36.84 49.60 -26.37
N ASP A 472 -37.80 48.73 -26.07
CA ASP A 472 -39.20 48.93 -26.45
C ASP A 472 -39.81 50.14 -25.73
N GLN A 473 -39.55 50.29 -24.42
CA GLN A 473 -39.97 51.46 -23.64
C GLN A 473 -39.41 52.77 -24.21
N LEU A 474 -38.12 52.79 -24.55
CA LEU A 474 -37.48 53.97 -25.12
C LEU A 474 -38.07 54.33 -26.50
N THR A 475 -38.31 53.31 -27.32
CA THR A 475 -38.88 53.50 -28.66
C THR A 475 -40.29 54.11 -28.57
N ASP A 476 -41.12 53.66 -27.63
CA ASP A 476 -42.48 54.18 -27.41
C ASP A 476 -42.47 55.65 -26.95
N ILE A 477 -41.54 56.03 -26.06
CA ILE A 477 -41.39 57.42 -25.61
C ILE A 477 -40.99 58.34 -26.78
N LEU A 478 -40.02 57.92 -27.59
CA LEU A 478 -39.55 58.71 -28.73
C LEU A 478 -40.65 58.92 -29.76
N ILE A 479 -41.48 57.89 -30.03
CA ILE A 479 -42.65 58.00 -30.90
C ILE A 479 -43.64 59.04 -30.33
N LYS A 480 -43.98 58.95 -29.04
CA LYS A 480 -44.93 59.87 -28.39
C LYS A 480 -44.44 61.32 -28.35
N MET A 481 -43.13 61.54 -28.18
CA MET A 481 -42.54 62.87 -28.21
C MET A 481 -42.59 63.50 -29.61
N ASN A 482 -42.37 62.70 -30.65
CA ASN A 482 -42.45 63.16 -32.05
C ASN A 482 -43.87 63.59 -32.45
N ASP A 483 -44.89 62.89 -31.96
CA ASP A 483 -46.30 63.18 -32.32
C ASP A 483 -46.84 64.49 -31.73
N LYS A 484 -46.29 64.98 -30.61
CA LYS A 484 -46.81 66.16 -29.88
C LYS A 484 -46.30 67.54 -30.34
N LYS A 485 -45.60 67.62 -31.49
CA LYS A 485 -45.14 68.85 -32.18
C LYS A 485 -44.88 70.06 -31.24
N LEU A 486 -43.69 70.09 -30.65
CA LEU A 486 -43.11 71.20 -29.87
C LEU A 486 -44.12 72.07 -29.08
N SER A 487 -44.92 71.42 -28.22
CA SER A 487 -45.88 72.10 -27.34
C SER A 487 -45.50 71.87 -25.87
N SER A 488 -45.89 72.79 -24.98
CA SER A 488 -45.67 72.67 -23.53
C SER A 488 -46.29 71.40 -22.91
N SER A 489 -47.25 70.77 -23.61
CA SER A 489 -47.88 69.49 -23.22
C SER A 489 -46.98 68.25 -23.38
N ILE A 490 -45.75 68.42 -23.89
CA ILE A 490 -44.73 67.35 -23.98
C ILE A 490 -44.25 66.92 -22.59
N PHE A 491 -44.34 67.80 -21.58
CA PHE A 491 -43.87 67.52 -20.24
C PHE A 491 -44.78 66.63 -19.40
N ASP A 492 -45.99 66.36 -19.90
CA ASP A 492 -47.00 65.47 -19.29
C ASP A 492 -47.09 64.11 -19.99
N ILE A 493 -46.14 63.76 -20.87
CA ILE A 493 -46.18 62.49 -21.64
C ILE A 493 -46.02 61.27 -20.72
N ILE A 494 -45.34 61.41 -19.59
CA ILE A 494 -45.09 60.33 -18.64
C ILE A 494 -45.79 60.67 -17.33
N SER A 495 -46.86 59.93 -17.02
CA SER A 495 -47.53 60.01 -15.72
C SER A 495 -46.60 59.50 -14.61
N ALA A 496 -46.67 60.10 -13.42
CA ALA A 496 -45.84 59.73 -12.25
C ALA A 496 -45.84 58.23 -11.88
N ASP A 497 -46.84 57.46 -12.34
CA ASP A 497 -46.98 56.02 -12.09
C ASP A 497 -46.26 55.11 -13.12
N GLN A 498 -45.65 55.64 -14.17
CA GLN A 498 -45.04 54.82 -15.22
C GLN A 498 -43.58 54.46 -14.89
N GLN A 499 -43.33 53.21 -14.47
CA GLN A 499 -41.99 52.70 -14.15
C GLN A 499 -41.11 52.54 -15.40
N LEU A 500 -40.19 53.47 -15.60
CA LEU A 500 -39.14 53.43 -16.60
C LEU A 500 -37.92 52.65 -16.09
N SER A 501 -37.21 51.96 -16.98
CA SER A 501 -35.86 51.51 -16.65
C SER A 501 -34.95 52.72 -16.40
N LEU A 502 -33.92 52.57 -15.56
CA LEU A 502 -33.01 53.66 -15.19
C LEU A 502 -32.42 54.35 -16.44
N ASP A 503 -31.97 53.55 -17.40
CA ASP A 503 -31.40 54.03 -18.66
C ASP A 503 -32.44 54.80 -19.49
N ALA A 504 -33.69 54.34 -19.53
CA ALA A 504 -34.77 55.03 -20.23
C ALA A 504 -35.16 56.34 -19.54
N SER A 505 -35.14 56.39 -18.20
CA SER A 505 -35.41 57.60 -17.42
C SER A 505 -34.35 58.67 -17.65
N GLN A 506 -33.07 58.32 -17.53
CA GLN A 506 -31.97 59.28 -17.70
C GLN A 506 -31.96 59.89 -19.11
N LEU A 507 -32.25 59.07 -20.12
CA LEU A 507 -32.29 59.54 -21.48
C LEU A 507 -33.55 60.38 -21.76
N TYR A 508 -34.71 60.03 -21.18
CA TYR A 508 -35.92 60.86 -21.23
C TYR A 508 -35.70 62.23 -20.60
N ASP A 509 -35.07 62.31 -19.43
CA ASP A 509 -34.76 63.58 -18.77
C ASP A 509 -33.85 64.46 -19.64
N SER A 510 -32.86 63.85 -20.30
CA SER A 510 -31.99 64.56 -21.26
C SER A 510 -32.79 65.16 -22.42
N PHE A 511 -33.70 64.39 -23.03
CA PHE A 511 -34.56 64.89 -24.10
C PHE A 511 -35.55 65.96 -23.63
N LYS A 512 -36.08 65.82 -22.41
CA LYS A 512 -36.97 66.81 -21.78
C LYS A 512 -36.28 68.16 -21.65
N GLN A 513 -35.04 68.18 -21.15
CA GLN A 513 -34.25 69.41 -21.00
C GLN A 513 -34.01 70.09 -22.35
N ILE A 514 -33.62 69.33 -23.38
CA ILE A 514 -33.41 69.87 -24.74
C ILE A 514 -34.70 70.52 -25.29
N TYR A 515 -35.85 69.88 -25.07
CA TYR A 515 -37.14 70.42 -25.50
C TYR A 515 -37.54 71.70 -24.74
N GLN A 516 -37.25 71.79 -23.44
CA GLN A 516 -37.47 73.01 -22.65
C GLN A 516 -36.66 74.19 -23.19
N ILE A 517 -35.38 73.97 -23.51
CA ILE A 517 -34.51 74.99 -24.10
C ILE A 517 -35.11 75.51 -25.41
N MET A 518 -35.54 74.62 -26.30
CA MET A 518 -36.15 75.02 -27.59
C MET A 518 -37.42 75.85 -27.40
N LEU A 519 -38.31 75.45 -26.47
CA LEU A 519 -39.53 76.20 -26.17
C LEU A 519 -39.21 77.61 -25.65
N TYR A 520 -38.33 77.76 -24.66
CA TYR A 520 -38.00 79.08 -24.11
C TYR A 520 -37.29 80.00 -25.09
N SER A 521 -36.54 79.44 -26.04
CA SER A 521 -35.88 80.23 -27.10
C SER A 521 -36.81 80.67 -28.24
N SER A 522 -38.02 80.11 -28.35
CA SER A 522 -38.93 80.33 -29.48
C SER A 522 -40.19 81.14 -29.14
N GLU A 523 -40.39 81.52 -27.87
CA GLU A 523 -41.55 82.32 -27.45
C GLU A 523 -41.39 83.82 -27.73
N ASP A 524 -42.45 84.44 -28.24
CA ASP A 524 -42.49 85.86 -28.62
C ASP A 524 -42.99 86.71 -27.43
N PHE A 525 -42.08 87.43 -26.78
CA PHE A 525 -42.29 88.01 -25.44
C PHE A 525 -43.15 89.28 -25.38
N TYR A 526 -43.66 89.82 -26.49
CA TYR A 526 -44.21 91.19 -26.51
C TYR A 526 -45.74 91.32 -26.35
N ASN A 527 -46.48 90.24 -26.07
CA ASN A 527 -47.96 90.22 -26.16
C ASN A 527 -48.72 89.91 -24.85
N GLN A 528 -48.08 89.93 -23.67
CA GLN A 528 -48.68 89.54 -22.38
C GLN A 528 -48.71 90.71 -21.37
N ASN A 529 -49.47 90.57 -20.28
CA ASN A 529 -49.53 91.55 -19.19
C ASN A 529 -48.14 91.73 -18.55
N ASP A 530 -47.69 92.98 -18.39
CA ASP A 530 -46.35 93.34 -17.91
C ASP A 530 -45.98 92.63 -16.57
N THR A 531 -46.94 92.35 -15.67
CA THR A 531 -46.68 91.61 -14.41
C THR A 531 -46.42 90.11 -14.61
N GLU A 532 -47.14 89.47 -15.52
CA GLU A 532 -47.00 88.04 -15.82
C GLU A 532 -45.70 87.77 -16.59
N GLN A 533 -45.33 88.69 -17.50
CA GLN A 533 -44.05 88.68 -18.18
C GLN A 533 -42.88 88.81 -17.20
N LEU A 534 -43.01 89.65 -16.18
CA LEU A 534 -41.93 89.87 -15.21
C LEU A 534 -41.66 88.62 -14.37
N LEU A 535 -42.71 87.93 -13.92
CA LEU A 535 -42.60 86.64 -13.23
C LEU A 535 -41.92 85.59 -14.12
N LYS A 536 -42.38 85.47 -15.37
CA LYS A 536 -41.86 84.48 -16.32
C LYS A 536 -40.40 84.74 -16.71
N LEU A 537 -40.03 86.00 -16.93
CA LEU A 537 -38.65 86.39 -17.22
C LEU A 537 -37.73 86.12 -16.01
N ASN A 538 -38.22 86.29 -14.78
CA ASN A 538 -37.43 86.02 -13.58
C ASN A 538 -37.15 84.52 -13.40
N GLU A 539 -38.11 83.64 -13.70
CA GLU A 539 -37.90 82.19 -13.72
C GLU A 539 -36.91 81.77 -14.82
N ASN A 540 -36.97 82.39 -16.00
CA ASN A 540 -36.07 82.13 -17.11
C ASN A 540 -34.61 82.47 -16.81
N ILE A 541 -34.34 83.48 -15.97
CA ILE A 541 -32.97 83.84 -15.57
C ILE A 541 -32.27 82.67 -14.89
N GLU A 542 -32.90 82.07 -13.88
CA GLU A 542 -32.30 80.96 -13.13
C GLU A 542 -32.13 79.73 -14.02
N PHE A 543 -33.08 79.47 -14.92
CA PHE A 543 -32.93 78.42 -15.93
C PHE A 543 -31.71 78.67 -16.84
N PHE A 544 -31.60 79.83 -17.48
CA PHE A 544 -30.50 80.10 -18.40
C PHE A 544 -29.13 80.14 -17.70
N LYS A 545 -29.07 80.54 -16.42
CA LYS A 545 -27.85 80.42 -15.61
C LYS A 545 -27.42 78.97 -15.40
N GLN A 546 -28.36 78.07 -15.06
CA GLN A 546 -28.04 76.64 -14.88
C GLN A 546 -27.49 76.00 -16.15
N PHE A 547 -27.98 76.43 -17.32
CA PHE A 547 -27.52 75.94 -18.62
C PHE A 547 -26.30 76.71 -19.16
N GLY A 548 -25.76 77.68 -18.42
CA GLY A 548 -24.60 78.46 -18.84
C GLY A 548 -24.83 79.38 -20.04
N ASN A 549 -26.09 79.66 -20.42
CA ASN A 549 -26.41 80.50 -21.56
C ASN A 549 -26.40 82.00 -21.16
N ILE A 550 -25.19 82.54 -20.99
CA ILE A 550 -24.97 83.92 -20.52
C ILE A 550 -25.63 84.97 -21.41
N LYS A 551 -25.73 84.73 -22.72
CA LYS A 551 -26.43 85.59 -23.67
C LYS A 551 -27.92 85.68 -23.37
N ALA A 552 -28.59 84.53 -23.21
CA ALA A 552 -30.00 84.49 -22.90
C ALA A 552 -30.30 85.15 -21.54
N VAL A 553 -29.42 84.97 -20.55
CA VAL A 553 -29.50 85.67 -19.25
C VAL A 553 -29.42 87.18 -19.45
N GLY A 554 -28.43 87.68 -20.20
CA GLY A 554 -28.25 89.10 -20.48
C GLY A 554 -29.45 89.74 -21.19
N ILE A 555 -30.00 89.07 -22.19
CA ILE A 555 -31.22 89.50 -22.91
C ILE A 555 -32.41 89.55 -21.94
N THR A 556 -32.56 88.53 -21.09
CA THR A 556 -33.68 88.44 -20.14
C THR A 556 -33.65 89.59 -19.14
N TYR A 557 -32.47 89.90 -18.57
CA TYR A 557 -32.28 91.07 -17.71
C TYR A 557 -32.60 92.41 -18.42
N ASN A 558 -32.22 92.57 -19.69
CA ASN A 558 -32.56 93.77 -20.47
C ASN A 558 -34.08 93.93 -20.65
N ASN A 559 -34.77 92.82 -20.90
CA ASN A 559 -36.22 92.81 -21.08
C ASN A 559 -36.92 93.16 -19.76
N ILE A 560 -36.48 92.60 -18.63
CA ILE A 560 -37.00 92.96 -17.30
C ILE A 560 -36.76 94.44 -17.02
N GLY A 561 -35.55 94.94 -17.27
CA GLY A 561 -35.22 96.36 -17.10
C GLY A 561 -36.13 97.27 -17.92
N SER A 562 -36.44 96.88 -19.16
CA SER A 562 -37.34 97.62 -20.05
C SER A 562 -38.78 97.66 -19.54
N ILE A 563 -39.30 96.55 -19.02
CA ILE A 563 -40.64 96.49 -18.44
C ILE A 563 -40.71 97.32 -17.16
N LEU A 564 -39.72 97.19 -16.27
CA LEU A 564 -39.65 97.98 -15.02
C LEU A 564 -39.53 99.47 -15.29
N LEU A 565 -38.78 99.86 -16.33
CA LEU A 565 -38.65 101.25 -16.73
C LEU A 565 -40.00 101.83 -17.18
N LYS A 566 -40.78 101.06 -17.95
CA LYS A 566 -42.14 101.42 -18.38
C LYS A 566 -43.11 101.54 -17.20
N GLN A 567 -42.88 100.78 -16.14
CA GLN A 567 -43.64 100.84 -14.89
C GLN A 567 -43.13 101.92 -13.91
N GLU A 568 -42.21 102.79 -14.34
CA GLU A 568 -41.61 103.86 -13.51
C GLU A 568 -40.83 103.34 -12.28
N HIS A 569 -40.45 102.05 -12.29
CA HIS A 569 -39.61 101.41 -11.28
C HIS A 569 -38.13 101.64 -11.58
N TYR A 570 -37.70 102.91 -11.59
CA TYR A 570 -36.40 103.33 -12.12
C TYR A 570 -35.18 102.64 -11.47
N PHE A 571 -35.20 102.45 -10.14
CA PHE A 571 -34.09 101.81 -9.43
C PHE A 571 -33.95 100.33 -9.79
N GLN A 572 -35.05 99.58 -9.80
CA GLN A 572 -35.02 98.15 -10.15
C GLN A 572 -34.73 97.96 -11.65
N ALA A 573 -35.23 98.85 -12.50
CA ALA A 573 -34.89 98.87 -13.92
C ALA A 573 -33.39 99.04 -14.14
N LEU A 574 -32.78 99.98 -13.42
CA LEU A 574 -31.34 100.24 -13.47
C LEU A 574 -30.52 99.01 -13.05
N GLU A 575 -30.88 98.34 -11.96
CA GLU A 575 -30.20 97.10 -11.51
C GLU A 575 -30.25 95.99 -12.57
N ASN A 576 -31.40 95.84 -13.26
CA ASN A 576 -31.57 94.86 -14.31
C ASN A 576 -30.77 95.23 -15.58
N PHE A 577 -30.74 96.50 -15.98
CA PHE A 577 -29.89 96.94 -17.07
C PHE A 577 -28.39 96.78 -16.75
N GLN A 578 -27.97 97.07 -15.52
CA GLN A 578 -26.60 96.82 -15.06
C GLN A 578 -26.26 95.34 -15.14
N SER A 579 -27.16 94.47 -14.68
CA SER A 579 -26.99 93.03 -14.79
C SER A 579 -26.87 92.58 -16.25
N SER A 580 -27.72 93.09 -17.14
CA SER A 580 -27.65 92.82 -18.58
C SER A 580 -26.29 93.22 -19.18
N ILE A 581 -25.77 94.39 -18.81
CA ILE A 581 -24.43 94.85 -19.24
C ILE A 581 -23.35 93.89 -18.75
N ILE A 582 -23.39 93.46 -17.48
CA ILE A 582 -22.43 92.49 -16.93
C ILE A 582 -22.42 91.21 -17.77
N TYR A 583 -23.59 90.65 -18.10
CA TYR A 583 -23.68 89.45 -18.93
C TYR A 583 -23.26 89.69 -20.39
N ALA A 584 -23.53 90.87 -20.96
CA ALA A 584 -23.02 91.25 -22.27
C ALA A 584 -21.49 91.32 -22.28
N ARG A 585 -20.85 91.81 -21.21
CA ARG A 585 -19.38 91.80 -21.07
C ARG A 585 -18.82 90.38 -21.03
N TYR A 586 -19.50 89.46 -20.35
CA TYR A 586 -19.15 88.04 -20.38
C TYR A 586 -19.34 87.42 -21.78
N GLU A 587 -20.42 87.76 -22.50
CA GLU A 587 -20.64 87.29 -23.88
C GLU A 587 -19.53 87.79 -24.82
N ILE A 588 -19.14 89.06 -24.71
CA ILE A 588 -18.01 89.62 -25.47
C ILE A 588 -16.70 88.90 -25.11
N GLN A 589 -16.45 88.65 -23.82
CA GLN A 589 -15.27 87.91 -23.37
C GLN A 589 -15.22 86.50 -23.97
N GLU A 590 -16.33 85.77 -23.92
CA GLU A 590 -16.43 84.42 -24.50
C GLU A 590 -16.21 84.45 -26.01
N PHE A 591 -16.83 85.40 -26.71
CA PHE A 591 -16.65 85.58 -28.15
C PHE A 591 -15.18 85.86 -28.53
N LEU A 592 -14.50 86.75 -27.79
CA LEU A 592 -13.09 87.07 -28.04
C LEU A 592 -12.17 85.88 -27.73
N ASN A 593 -12.44 85.12 -26.66
CA ASN A 593 -11.71 83.88 -26.35
C ASN A 593 -11.82 82.86 -27.49
N LEU A 594 -13.00 82.75 -28.12
CA LEU A 594 -13.25 81.84 -29.24
C LEU A 594 -12.71 82.36 -30.58
N HIS A 595 -12.55 83.69 -30.72
CA HIS A 595 -12.15 84.35 -31.96
C HIS A 595 -10.98 85.35 -31.75
N PRO A 596 -9.78 84.87 -31.39
CA PRO A 596 -8.63 85.73 -31.05
C PRO A 596 -8.08 86.53 -32.24
N SER A 597 -8.46 86.19 -33.48
CA SER A 597 -8.07 86.88 -34.70
C SER A 597 -9.13 87.85 -35.24
N PHE A 598 -10.13 88.20 -34.44
CA PHE A 598 -11.19 89.13 -34.83
C PHE A 598 -10.62 90.53 -35.13
N THR A 599 -11.03 91.15 -36.24
CA THR A 599 -10.44 92.41 -36.73
C THR A 599 -10.61 93.61 -35.80
N LEU A 600 -11.64 93.58 -34.95
CA LEU A 600 -11.90 94.60 -33.92
C LEU A 600 -11.62 94.07 -32.50
N PHE A 601 -10.74 93.06 -32.36
CA PHE A 601 -10.43 92.44 -31.08
C PHE A 601 -10.06 93.49 -30.02
N ASP A 602 -9.11 94.38 -30.33
CA ASP A 602 -8.64 95.42 -29.41
C ASP A 602 -9.76 96.40 -28.99
N VAL A 603 -10.73 96.65 -29.89
CA VAL A 603 -11.88 97.52 -29.61
C VAL A 603 -12.86 96.82 -28.68
N LEU A 604 -13.25 95.58 -28.99
CA LEU A 604 -14.20 94.81 -28.19
C LEU A 604 -13.61 94.40 -26.83
N GLN A 605 -12.29 94.20 -26.74
CA GLN A 605 -11.61 93.86 -25.50
C GLN A 605 -11.82 94.93 -24.43
N SER A 606 -11.90 96.20 -24.80
CA SER A 606 -12.18 97.31 -23.86
C SER A 606 -13.58 97.22 -23.22
N PHE A 607 -14.48 96.44 -23.81
CA PHE A 607 -15.83 96.18 -23.32
C PHE A 607 -15.97 94.78 -22.69
N SER A 608 -14.90 94.01 -22.56
CA SER A 608 -14.90 92.72 -21.88
C SER A 608 -14.18 92.80 -20.53
N TYR A 609 -14.16 91.71 -19.77
CA TYR A 609 -13.44 91.65 -18.49
C TYR A 609 -11.92 91.38 -18.65
N PHE A 610 -11.37 91.43 -19.86
CA PHE A 610 -9.96 91.12 -20.14
C PHE A 610 -8.97 92.09 -19.45
N GLN A 611 -9.39 93.32 -19.15
CA GLN A 611 -8.51 94.41 -18.72
C GLN A 611 -8.38 94.57 -17.19
N LEU A 612 -8.84 93.60 -16.40
CA LEU A 612 -8.77 93.61 -14.93
C LEU A 612 -7.81 92.55 -14.33
N GLU A 613 -6.78 92.16 -15.07
CA GLU A 613 -5.60 91.48 -14.50
C GLU A 613 -4.34 92.36 -14.60
N GLN A 614 -4.34 93.47 -13.86
CA GLN A 614 -3.15 93.98 -13.16
C GLN A 614 -3.55 95.09 -12.18
N GLN A 615 -3.56 94.70 -10.89
CA GLN A 615 -3.72 95.52 -9.68
C GLN A 615 -5.13 96.09 -9.37
N GLU A 616 -5.63 95.69 -8.18
CA GLU A 616 -6.82 96.18 -7.46
C GLU A 616 -8.20 95.54 -7.74
N CYS A 617 -8.29 94.21 -7.79
CA CYS A 617 -9.59 93.51 -7.70
C CYS A 617 -9.59 92.32 -6.72
N ASN A 618 -8.96 92.47 -5.55
CA ASN A 618 -9.07 91.50 -4.44
C ASN A 618 -9.28 92.18 -3.07
N GLN A 619 -9.52 93.50 -3.01
CA GLN A 619 -9.76 94.18 -1.74
C GLN A 619 -11.14 94.85 -1.63
N GLU A 620 -11.76 95.32 -2.72
CA GLU A 620 -13.10 95.92 -2.62
C GLU A 620 -14.25 94.90 -2.68
N ILE A 621 -14.11 93.78 -3.40
CA ILE A 621 -15.14 92.73 -3.45
C ILE A 621 -15.16 91.91 -2.15
N ASP A 622 -13.99 91.61 -1.56
CA ASP A 622 -13.93 90.96 -0.24
C ASP A 622 -14.44 91.88 0.87
N GLN A 623 -14.26 93.20 0.77
CA GLN A 623 -14.82 94.16 1.72
C GLN A 623 -16.35 94.32 1.57
N LEU A 624 -16.88 94.29 0.34
CA LEU A 624 -18.32 94.35 0.09
C LEU A 624 -19.04 93.06 0.51
N ILE A 625 -18.44 91.89 0.21
CA ILE A 625 -18.97 90.57 0.63
C ILE A 625 -18.89 90.43 2.15
N THR A 626 -17.81 90.88 2.80
CA THR A 626 -17.70 90.87 4.27
C THR A 626 -18.70 91.83 4.93
N PHE A 627 -18.99 92.99 4.32
CA PHE A 627 -20.01 93.93 4.79
C PHE A 627 -21.44 93.38 4.64
N LEU A 628 -21.74 92.73 3.51
CA LEU A 628 -23.06 92.14 3.23
C LEU A 628 -23.34 90.89 4.09
N TYR A 629 -22.34 90.04 4.33
CA TYR A 629 -22.49 88.87 5.21
C TYR A 629 -22.67 89.25 6.69
N LYS A 630 -22.01 90.31 7.15
CA LYS A 630 -22.13 90.79 8.55
C LYS A 630 -23.50 91.44 8.82
N ASN A 631 -24.08 92.13 7.85
CA ASN A 631 -25.42 92.73 7.97
C ASN A 631 -26.57 91.70 7.85
N GLN A 632 -26.39 90.58 7.12
CA GLN A 632 -27.39 89.51 7.07
C GLN A 632 -27.41 88.66 8.36
N THR A 633 -26.26 88.44 9.01
CA THR A 633 -26.19 87.68 10.27
C THR A 633 -26.66 88.49 11.49
N GLU A 634 -26.53 89.82 11.49
CA GLU A 634 -27.09 90.68 12.55
C GLU A 634 -28.62 90.84 12.42
N LYS A 635 -29.17 90.84 11.19
CA LYS A 635 -30.62 90.89 10.97
C LYS A 635 -31.32 89.56 11.33
N GLN A 636 -30.70 88.42 11.05
CA GLN A 636 -31.22 87.09 11.46
C GLN A 636 -31.07 86.81 12.98
N ARG A 637 -30.24 87.57 13.71
CA ARG A 637 -30.15 87.49 15.18
C ARG A 637 -31.15 88.41 15.91
N GLN A 638 -31.70 89.42 15.24
CA GLN A 638 -32.74 90.31 15.80
C GLN A 638 -34.18 89.84 15.52
N ASP A 639 -34.38 88.91 14.57
CA ASP A 639 -35.69 88.29 14.30
C ASP A 639 -35.89 86.92 15.00
N LEU A 640 -34.95 86.51 15.87
CA LEU A 640 -34.98 85.26 16.66
C LEU A 640 -34.83 85.49 18.19
N LEU A 641 -35.01 86.74 18.63
CA LEU A 641 -35.29 87.23 19.99
C LEU A 641 -36.51 88.14 19.90
#